data_AF-A0A9D2QEP4-F1
#
_entry.id   AF-A0A9D2QEP4-F1
#
_cell.length_a   1.000
_cell.length_b   1.000
_cell.length_c   1.000
_cell.angle_alpha   90.00
_cell.angle_beta   90.00
_cell.angle_gamma   90.00
#
_symmetry.space_group_name_H-M   'P 1'
#
loop_
_entity.id
_entity.type
_entity.pdbx_description
1 polymer ?
#
loop_
_entity_poly.entity_id
_entity_poly.type
_entity_poly.pdbx_seq_one_letter_code
_entity_poly.pdbx_strand_id
1 'polypeptide(L)'
;MTLKVHTVNSRKSLRPARSLRIASASVVVATIPLVGAVALPGVVTSAAAEPVVAEQGAAAGSGQISSVSQGTLSWGIKQSFRNYLTGPIAGGHWNLDGIGFTGGAKTEDGAFQFSADPAGARVQGDDADIPLNGSMTLTGHAGLINVTLSNLEMQIRGNQAQLIADGRYLAADVDAVVSLAGGPPAFSGEPVATFTLDETLSEAGAASGAATVTGDSWIHENLNKALLGNYGAGKNDGDRFSLDLTTTPGGAQGVDSSVQIARSAGQSEAAAQPGPQAEQAPAAQPAQQAQPNTQGQVAAATTPTTGVSQCGEIQSASVGWGIKQSFRSYLNGPIAMGGWNLNGVGFSGDPRGQGTFDFTGDAGAATLSGQDADIPLNGSVNLHGHFGALDITLSKMSVKVRGTTAQFIADYRSTTVSGFTPGAEVTGADTGSQVAIAEFTLDQPITSAGSGDITLSGPGFITAEGNKAFGGNYGEGNNEADPLNVTLATDGNDCASGAGEGLGALDAATPATGGGAAAGAGAVDTGSGNPDLGVTAPRVTGVANDSENSCEASDGSTQVAEARMGWGIKESFRSYIRGSIANGGWDLGGGAVYSGGAFVFTGNDGTAEVAGGSLTGANLTFDGSVHFTGHEGVLDTTVANPEIRIDGNTGTLFADVTSNDTEGKPHNYGRIAVADLSVDGAGVTDGVAEGTATATLTADGSSAMGTFYETGAAMDPLSFAAALGCDGEAGSLGDMPVDETEDGREDDDSDADAADGEVTIRGNDDADSAASDSSDGDDESALMSFITTPASAIPSAIALIAVIVAGWLGLRLRGTRQSGLD
;
A
#
# COMPACT_ATOMS: atom_id res chain seq x y z
N MET A 1 47.75 59.51 -12.05
CA MET A 1 49.07 59.75 -12.68
C MET A 1 49.37 58.61 -13.65
N THR A 2 50.16 58.89 -14.70
CA THR A 2 51.00 58.03 -15.57
C THR A 2 50.63 56.54 -15.79
N LEU A 3 50.58 56.14 -17.06
CA LEU A 3 50.30 54.79 -17.56
C LEU A 3 51.59 54.06 -18.08
N LYS A 4 51.46 52.77 -18.44
CA LYS A 4 52.41 51.82 -19.09
C LYS A 4 53.29 51.00 -18.10
N VAL A 5 53.41 49.66 -18.12
CA VAL A 5 53.27 48.55 -19.13
C VAL A 5 54.58 48.20 -19.87
N HIS A 6 54.84 46.88 -20.06
CA HIS A 6 55.98 46.13 -20.65
C HIS A 6 56.93 45.48 -19.61
N THR A 7 57.54 44.28 -19.79
CA THR A 7 57.56 43.33 -20.94
C THR A 7 57.87 41.88 -20.50
N VAL A 8 57.59 40.89 -21.37
CA VAL A 8 57.92 39.44 -21.22
C VAL A 8 59.19 39.04 -22.01
N ASN A 9 60.14 38.27 -21.43
CA ASN A 9 60.76 37.05 -22.04
C ASN A 9 61.98 36.40 -21.31
N SER A 10 61.89 35.09 -21.06
CA SER A 10 62.72 33.94 -21.52
C SER A 10 64.28 33.93 -21.63
N ARG A 11 64.84 32.70 -21.50
CA ARG A 11 66.22 32.16 -21.82
C ARG A 11 67.21 32.13 -20.63
N LYS A 12 68.17 31.19 -20.46
CA LYS A 12 68.67 29.97 -21.18
C LYS A 12 69.40 29.07 -20.12
N SER A 13 69.20 27.75 -20.00
CA SER A 13 69.83 26.61 -20.70
C SER A 13 71.35 26.34 -20.46
N LEU A 14 71.71 25.19 -19.83
CA LEU A 14 72.69 24.16 -20.28
C LEU A 14 72.95 23.00 -19.24
N ARG A 15 73.65 21.93 -19.65
CA ARG A 15 74.00 20.66 -18.92
C ARG A 15 75.57 20.56 -18.72
N PRO A 16 76.25 19.44 -18.29
CA PRO A 16 75.84 18.10 -17.82
C PRO A 16 76.61 17.54 -16.56
N ALA A 17 76.58 16.21 -16.34
CA ALA A 17 77.03 15.50 -15.12
C ALA A 17 78.49 14.95 -15.11
N ARG A 18 78.98 14.52 -13.92
CA ARG A 18 80.03 13.47 -13.73
C ARG A 18 80.02 12.87 -12.30
N SER A 19 80.80 11.79 -12.09
CA SER A 19 80.70 10.84 -10.95
C SER A 19 81.98 10.76 -10.08
N LEU A 20 82.02 9.82 -9.09
CA LEU A 20 83.09 9.42 -8.12
C LEU A 20 82.98 10.04 -6.70
N ARG A 21 83.43 9.41 -5.58
CA ARG A 21 83.62 7.98 -5.14
C ARG A 21 84.12 7.95 -3.66
N ILE A 22 84.04 6.79 -2.96
CA ILE A 22 84.75 6.43 -1.68
C ILE A 22 84.21 7.19 -0.43
N ALA A 23 84.18 6.69 0.83
CA ALA A 23 84.60 5.43 1.50
C ALA A 23 83.38 4.79 2.22
N SER A 24 83.23 3.49 2.56
CA SER A 24 84.13 2.37 2.92
C SER A 24 84.35 2.15 4.44
N ALA A 25 83.70 1.11 4.99
CA ALA A 25 84.03 0.44 6.26
C ALA A 25 83.66 -1.07 6.19
N SER A 26 84.38 -1.93 6.93
CA SER A 26 84.25 -3.40 7.04
C SER A 26 84.88 -3.85 8.39
N VAL A 27 84.84 -5.09 8.91
CA VAL A 27 84.33 -6.41 8.48
C VAL A 27 83.39 -6.97 9.60
N VAL A 28 83.26 -8.22 10.09
CA VAL A 28 83.87 -9.58 9.95
C VAL A 28 82.74 -10.62 10.17
N VAL A 29 82.26 -11.35 9.15
CA VAL A 29 82.55 -12.77 8.83
C VAL A 29 82.59 -13.77 10.02
N ALA A 30 81.63 -14.70 10.06
CA ALA A 30 81.79 -16.05 10.61
C ALA A 30 80.77 -17.04 9.98
N THR A 31 81.23 -18.17 9.46
CA THR A 31 80.40 -19.27 8.92
C THR A 31 81.14 -20.60 9.10
N ILE A 32 80.43 -21.69 9.44
CA ILE A 32 80.72 -23.07 8.99
C ILE A 32 79.55 -24.01 9.41
N PRO A 33 79.15 -25.00 8.59
CA PRO A 33 78.07 -25.95 8.90
C PRO A 33 78.59 -27.32 9.36
N LEU A 34 77.68 -28.22 9.78
CA LEU A 34 77.92 -29.68 9.75
C LEU A 34 76.62 -30.47 9.49
N VAL A 35 76.76 -31.72 9.04
CA VAL A 35 75.72 -32.63 8.54
C VAL A 35 75.81 -33.97 9.26
N GLY A 36 74.69 -34.69 9.54
CA GLY A 36 74.77 -36.09 9.97
C GLY A 36 73.49 -36.84 10.40
N ALA A 37 73.03 -37.74 9.52
CA ALA A 37 72.51 -39.11 9.81
C ALA A 37 71.24 -39.38 10.68
N VAL A 38 70.11 -39.61 9.99
CA VAL A 38 69.36 -40.90 9.89
C VAL A 38 69.15 -41.79 11.14
N ALA A 39 67.88 -42.05 11.47
CA ALA A 39 67.32 -43.37 11.86
C ALA A 39 65.78 -43.41 11.66
N LEU A 40 65.16 -44.60 11.60
CA LEU A 40 63.70 -44.82 11.39
C LEU A 40 63.03 -45.44 12.67
N PRO A 41 61.88 -46.15 12.62
CA PRO A 41 60.66 -45.66 13.26
C PRO A 41 60.15 -46.53 14.44
N GLY A 42 59.11 -46.07 15.13
CA GLY A 42 58.40 -46.84 16.16
C GLY A 42 56.89 -46.61 16.13
N VAL A 43 56.11 -47.69 16.13
CA VAL A 43 54.64 -47.69 16.20
C VAL A 43 54.21 -48.61 17.33
N VAL A 44 53.42 -48.11 18.29
CA VAL A 44 52.49 -48.93 19.09
C VAL A 44 51.34 -48.10 19.66
N THR A 45 50.18 -48.76 19.67
CA THR A 45 48.83 -48.36 20.06
C THR A 45 48.63 -47.97 21.53
N SER A 46 47.87 -46.88 21.74
CA SER A 46 46.78 -46.66 22.72
C SER A 46 46.58 -47.58 23.95
N ALA A 47 46.31 -46.99 25.14
CA ALA A 47 45.18 -47.37 26.02
C ALA A 47 44.98 -46.43 27.24
N ALA A 48 43.71 -46.28 27.67
CA ALA A 48 43.19 -46.00 29.02
C ALA A 48 43.47 -44.66 29.77
N ALA A 49 42.37 -44.03 30.23
CA ALA A 49 42.26 -43.19 31.43
C ALA A 49 41.62 -44.06 32.57
N GLU A 50 41.31 -43.64 33.80
CA GLU A 50 41.23 -42.34 34.53
C GLU A 50 41.76 -42.58 35.99
N PRO A 51 41.38 -41.86 37.07
CA PRO A 51 40.86 -40.48 37.23
C PRO A 51 41.64 -39.63 38.27
N VAL A 52 41.43 -38.31 38.28
CA VAL A 52 41.72 -37.45 39.44
C VAL A 52 40.56 -36.48 39.69
N VAL A 53 40.24 -36.31 40.97
CA VAL A 53 39.15 -35.52 41.56
C VAL A 53 39.14 -34.05 41.09
N ALA A 54 37.95 -33.48 40.93
CA ALA A 54 37.75 -32.06 40.60
C ALA A 54 37.97 -31.12 41.79
N GLU A 55 38.61 -29.97 41.54
CA GLU A 55 38.36 -28.73 42.29
C GLU A 55 37.47 -27.78 41.46
N GLN A 56 36.70 -26.93 42.13
CA GLN A 56 35.68 -26.09 41.47
C GLN A 56 36.22 -24.69 41.14
N GLY A 57 36.11 -24.30 39.87
CA GLY A 57 35.89 -22.90 39.46
C GLY A 57 37.09 -22.13 38.89
N ALA A 58 37.24 -22.15 37.56
CA ALA A 58 37.93 -21.11 36.80
C ALA A 58 37.48 -21.06 35.32
N ALA A 59 36.98 -19.89 34.90
CA ALA A 59 36.91 -19.31 33.54
C ALA A 59 36.35 -20.11 32.32
N ALA A 60 35.66 -19.38 31.45
CA ALA A 60 35.41 -19.77 30.06
C ALA A 60 36.68 -19.62 29.17
N GLY A 61 36.57 -19.96 27.88
CA GLY A 61 37.71 -20.15 26.98
C GLY A 61 38.65 -18.94 26.83
N SER A 62 39.96 -19.18 26.99
CA SER A 62 41.02 -18.20 26.72
C SER A 62 41.42 -18.22 25.24
N GLY A 63 40.54 -17.71 24.38
CA GLY A 63 40.83 -17.46 22.97
C GLY A 63 41.98 -16.47 22.79
N GLN A 64 42.70 -16.55 21.66
CA GLN A 64 43.82 -15.64 21.39
C GLN A 64 43.31 -14.22 21.13
N ILE A 65 43.65 -13.28 22.02
CA ILE A 65 43.31 -11.86 21.85
C ILE A 65 44.19 -11.26 20.74
N SER A 66 43.54 -10.73 19.71
CA SER A 66 44.18 -10.14 18.54
C SER A 66 43.74 -8.70 18.35
N SER A 67 44.68 -7.85 17.95
CA SER A 67 44.41 -6.46 17.57
C SER A 67 43.98 -6.39 16.10
N VAL A 68 42.92 -5.63 15.80
CA VAL A 68 42.56 -5.29 14.41
C VAL A 68 43.48 -4.15 13.95
N SER A 69 43.94 -4.19 12.71
CA SER A 69 44.75 -3.13 12.08
C SER A 69 44.04 -2.48 10.89
N GLN A 70 43.21 -3.26 10.18
CA GLN A 70 42.25 -2.81 9.18
C GLN A 70 41.02 -3.72 9.25
N GLY A 71 39.86 -3.21 8.87
CA GLY A 71 38.66 -4.02 8.68
C GLY A 71 37.59 -3.28 7.88
N THR A 72 36.79 -4.01 7.10
CA THR A 72 35.69 -3.47 6.30
C THR A 72 34.50 -4.42 6.30
N LEU A 73 33.33 -3.95 6.73
CA LEU A 73 32.06 -4.64 6.52
C LEU A 73 31.44 -4.16 5.20
N SER A 74 31.20 -5.10 4.28
CA SER A 74 30.38 -4.94 3.08
C SER A 74 28.97 -5.48 3.35
N TRP A 75 27.94 -4.63 3.31
CA TRP A 75 26.54 -5.06 3.46
C TRP A 75 25.58 -4.18 2.65
N GLY A 76 24.62 -4.79 1.94
CA GLY A 76 23.70 -4.07 1.06
C GLY A 76 22.42 -3.52 1.72
N ILE A 77 22.13 -3.89 2.98
CA ILE A 77 20.78 -3.89 3.55
C ILE A 77 19.90 -4.90 2.79
N LYS A 78 19.27 -4.52 1.67
CA LYS A 78 18.51 -5.40 0.77
C LYS A 78 18.42 -4.81 -0.64
N GLN A 79 18.60 -5.61 -1.70
CA GLN A 79 18.57 -5.15 -3.09
C GLN A 79 17.23 -4.49 -3.45
N SER A 80 16.10 -5.10 -3.04
CA SER A 80 14.77 -4.54 -3.31
C SER A 80 14.57 -3.18 -2.61
N PHE A 81 15.11 -3.00 -1.40
CA PHE A 81 15.12 -1.71 -0.70
C PHE A 81 15.93 -0.65 -1.47
N ARG A 82 17.16 -0.95 -1.88
CA ARG A 82 17.97 0.02 -2.65
C ARG A 82 17.34 0.37 -3.99
N ASN A 83 16.76 -0.61 -4.70
CA ASN A 83 16.08 -0.38 -5.98
C ASN A 83 14.82 0.50 -5.83
N TYR A 84 14.04 0.26 -4.77
CA TYR A 84 12.89 1.08 -4.38
C TYR A 84 13.32 2.50 -4.01
N LEU A 85 14.29 2.65 -3.11
CA LEU A 85 14.80 3.95 -2.64
C LEU A 85 15.36 4.79 -3.80
N THR A 86 16.05 4.17 -4.75
CA THR A 86 16.55 4.80 -5.99
C THR A 86 15.59 4.62 -7.18
N GLY A 87 14.32 4.32 -6.92
CA GLY A 87 13.24 4.23 -7.89
C GLY A 87 12.50 5.56 -8.06
N PRO A 88 11.72 5.74 -9.16
CA PRO A 88 10.96 6.96 -9.38
C PRO A 88 9.93 7.22 -8.27
N ILE A 89 9.32 6.15 -7.72
CA ILE A 89 8.32 6.22 -6.64
C ILE A 89 8.89 6.91 -5.39
N ALA A 90 10.08 6.50 -4.94
CA ALA A 90 10.70 7.09 -3.75
C ALA A 90 11.47 8.39 -4.05
N GLY A 91 11.90 8.63 -5.30
CA GLY A 91 12.72 9.79 -5.69
C GLY A 91 14.00 9.95 -4.86
N GLY A 92 14.49 8.86 -4.26
CA GLY A 92 15.37 8.88 -3.10
C GLY A 92 16.85 8.70 -3.41
N HIS A 93 17.64 8.86 -2.35
CA HIS A 93 19.09 8.78 -2.36
C HIS A 93 19.62 8.41 -0.96
N TRP A 94 20.94 8.26 -0.85
CA TRP A 94 21.63 8.16 0.42
C TRP A 94 22.74 9.20 0.53
N ASN A 95 22.91 9.76 1.72
CA ASN A 95 24.08 10.54 2.09
C ASN A 95 24.96 9.69 3.02
N LEU A 96 26.27 9.67 2.78
CA LEU A 96 27.23 8.82 3.48
C LEU A 96 28.38 9.68 3.99
N ASP A 97 28.62 9.66 5.30
CA ASP A 97 29.82 10.24 5.94
C ASP A 97 30.67 9.10 6.51
N GLY A 98 31.96 9.04 6.18
CA GLY A 98 32.87 7.95 6.53
C GLY A 98 32.59 6.57 5.90
N ILE A 99 31.39 6.34 5.36
CA ILE A 99 30.94 5.09 4.72
C ILE A 99 31.07 5.17 3.20
N GLY A 100 31.53 4.09 2.56
CA GLY A 100 31.59 3.97 1.10
C GLY A 100 30.39 3.24 0.50
N PHE A 101 30.32 3.19 -0.83
CA PHE A 101 29.39 2.31 -1.57
C PHE A 101 30.11 1.69 -2.78
N THR A 102 29.82 0.43 -3.07
CA THR A 102 30.37 -0.35 -4.19
C THR A 102 29.29 -1.13 -4.90
N GLY A 103 29.53 -1.51 -6.16
CA GLY A 103 28.55 -2.18 -7.01
C GLY A 103 27.48 -1.22 -7.55
N GLY A 104 26.41 -1.77 -8.11
CA GLY A 104 25.27 -0.97 -8.59
C GLY A 104 24.19 -0.79 -7.53
N ALA A 105 23.53 0.38 -7.54
CA ALA A 105 22.41 0.66 -6.62
C ALA A 105 21.28 -0.38 -6.71
N LYS A 106 21.02 -0.90 -7.92
CA LYS A 106 19.89 -1.79 -8.23
C LYS A 106 20.29 -3.26 -8.43
N THR A 107 21.56 -3.59 -8.23
CA THR A 107 22.13 -4.93 -8.48
C THR A 107 22.55 -5.61 -7.17
N GLU A 108 22.70 -6.93 -7.26
CA GLU A 108 23.04 -7.83 -6.15
C GLU A 108 24.42 -7.54 -5.51
N ASP A 109 25.36 -6.97 -6.29
CA ASP A 109 26.69 -6.54 -5.83
C ASP A 109 26.71 -5.19 -5.09
N GLY A 110 25.56 -4.52 -4.94
CA GLY A 110 25.42 -3.22 -4.31
C GLY A 110 25.59 -3.26 -2.79
N ALA A 111 26.74 -2.82 -2.28
CA ALA A 111 27.07 -2.87 -0.85
C ALA A 111 27.55 -1.53 -0.29
N PHE A 112 27.07 -1.16 0.90
CA PHE A 112 27.66 -0.13 1.73
C PHE A 112 28.93 -0.67 2.40
N GLN A 113 29.95 0.19 2.52
CA GLN A 113 31.29 -0.16 2.97
C GLN A 113 31.62 0.57 4.27
N PHE A 114 31.50 -0.12 5.40
CA PHE A 114 31.74 0.42 6.74
C PHE A 114 33.15 0.05 7.19
N SER A 115 34.02 1.03 7.45
CA SER A 115 35.41 0.78 7.86
C SER A 115 35.53 0.67 9.39
N ALA A 116 36.21 -0.36 9.90
CA ALA A 116 36.39 -0.57 11.34
C ALA A 116 37.31 0.49 11.97
N ASP A 117 37.07 0.88 13.23
CA ASP A 117 38.04 1.59 14.05
C ASP A 117 39.04 0.61 14.70
N PRO A 118 40.33 0.63 14.32
CA PRO A 118 41.35 -0.24 14.91
C PRO A 118 41.60 0.03 16.40
N ALA A 119 41.26 1.23 16.92
CA ALA A 119 41.44 1.56 18.33
C ALA A 119 40.32 0.98 19.20
N GLY A 120 39.07 1.00 18.72
CA GLY A 120 37.90 0.41 19.35
C GLY A 120 37.82 -1.12 19.22
N ALA A 121 38.19 -1.69 18.07
CA ALA A 121 37.91 -3.10 17.76
C ALA A 121 38.68 -4.14 18.60
N ARG A 122 38.02 -5.26 18.91
CA ARG A 122 38.49 -6.39 19.72
C ARG A 122 38.19 -7.71 19.01
N VAL A 123 39.12 -8.67 19.06
CA VAL A 123 38.92 -10.04 18.57
C VAL A 123 39.55 -11.01 19.58
N GLN A 124 38.84 -12.06 19.96
CA GLN A 124 39.28 -13.07 20.93
C GLN A 124 38.78 -14.46 20.51
N GLY A 125 39.60 -15.18 19.74
CA GLY A 125 39.14 -16.43 19.11
C GLY A 125 38.01 -16.13 18.12
N ASP A 126 36.84 -16.74 18.34
CA ASP A 126 35.66 -16.62 17.48
C ASP A 126 34.71 -15.48 17.85
N ASP A 127 35.00 -14.77 18.95
CA ASP A 127 34.24 -13.60 19.37
C ASP A 127 34.93 -12.29 18.95
N ALA A 128 34.16 -11.28 18.57
CA ALA A 128 34.66 -9.94 18.25
C ALA A 128 33.66 -8.82 18.57
N ASP A 129 34.16 -7.65 18.92
CA ASP A 129 33.41 -6.39 19.04
C ASP A 129 34.12 -5.34 18.17
N ILE A 130 33.46 -4.84 17.12
CA ILE A 130 34.11 -4.08 16.04
C ILE A 130 33.32 -2.78 15.79
N PRO A 131 33.70 -1.66 16.43
CA PRO A 131 33.15 -0.35 16.11
C PRO A 131 33.47 0.04 14.67
N LEU A 132 32.48 0.64 13.99
CA LEU A 132 32.54 1.02 12.58
C LEU A 132 32.43 2.55 12.44
N ASN A 133 33.27 3.12 11.58
CA ASN A 133 33.33 4.55 11.35
C ASN A 133 32.19 5.04 10.45
N GLY A 134 31.69 6.24 10.76
CA GLY A 134 30.81 7.00 9.91
C GLY A 134 29.33 6.98 10.30
N SER A 135 28.50 7.49 9.40
CA SER A 135 27.05 7.50 9.49
C SER A 135 26.42 7.54 8.11
N MET A 136 25.21 7.00 7.97
CA MET A 136 24.47 6.99 6.71
C MET A 136 23.06 7.53 6.92
N THR A 137 22.60 8.38 6.01
CA THR A 137 21.22 8.89 5.98
C THR A 137 20.54 8.42 4.69
N LEU A 138 19.48 7.63 4.83
CA LEU A 138 18.64 7.09 3.75
C LEU A 138 17.43 8.00 3.56
N THR A 139 17.29 8.63 2.38
CA THR A 139 16.27 9.67 2.13
C THR A 139 15.37 9.32 0.94
N GLY A 140 14.05 9.44 1.09
CA GLY A 140 13.07 9.15 0.02
C GLY A 140 11.65 9.64 0.37
N HIS A 141 10.71 9.53 -0.56
CA HIS A 141 9.34 10.05 -0.46
C HIS A 141 9.32 11.51 0.02
N ALA A 142 10.00 12.39 -0.73
CA ALA A 142 10.20 13.82 -0.41
C ALA A 142 10.86 14.11 0.97
N GLY A 143 11.43 13.09 1.63
CA GLY A 143 12.02 13.18 2.97
C GLY A 143 11.21 12.49 4.06
N LEU A 144 10.09 11.85 3.73
CA LEU A 144 9.28 11.03 4.65
C LEU A 144 10.02 9.74 5.07
N ILE A 145 10.76 9.14 4.15
CA ILE A 145 11.88 8.26 4.51
C ILE A 145 13.06 9.17 4.81
N ASN A 146 13.53 9.20 6.06
CA ASN A 146 14.73 9.92 6.47
C ASN A 146 15.38 9.19 7.66
N VAL A 147 16.09 8.10 7.36
CA VAL A 147 16.68 7.22 8.38
C VAL A 147 18.18 7.48 8.48
N THR A 148 18.63 8.03 9.59
CA THR A 148 20.06 8.16 9.91
C THR A 148 20.49 7.06 10.88
N LEU A 149 21.48 6.26 10.47
CA LEU A 149 22.20 5.31 11.31
C LEU A 149 23.60 5.86 11.63
N SER A 150 24.00 5.76 12.89
CA SER A 150 25.27 6.27 13.43
C SER A 150 25.76 5.40 14.58
N ASN A 151 26.99 5.63 15.08
CA ASN A 151 27.57 4.88 16.21
C ASN A 151 27.45 3.35 16.03
N LEU A 152 27.83 2.87 14.83
CA LEU A 152 27.64 1.48 14.44
C LEU A 152 28.71 0.57 15.06
N GLU A 153 28.33 -0.62 15.53
CA GLU A 153 29.25 -1.64 16.01
C GLU A 153 28.79 -3.04 15.58
N MET A 154 29.70 -3.83 15.02
CA MET A 154 29.45 -5.24 14.71
C MET A 154 29.95 -6.13 15.86
N GLN A 155 29.04 -6.91 16.44
CA GLN A 155 29.32 -7.83 17.53
C GLN A 155 29.15 -9.27 17.03
N ILE A 156 30.16 -10.10 17.24
CA ILE A 156 30.24 -11.49 16.74
C ILE A 156 30.46 -12.41 17.94
N ARG A 157 29.67 -13.49 18.05
CA ARG A 157 29.83 -14.56 19.04
C ARG A 157 29.73 -15.91 18.33
N GLY A 158 30.87 -16.60 18.18
CA GLY A 158 30.95 -17.82 17.35
C GLY A 158 30.58 -17.57 15.89
N ASN A 159 29.53 -18.23 15.40
CA ASN A 159 29.01 -18.06 14.02
C ASN A 159 27.74 -17.19 13.94
N GLN A 160 27.40 -16.46 15.00
CA GLN A 160 26.27 -15.51 15.02
C GLN A 160 26.81 -14.09 15.24
N ALA A 161 26.20 -13.11 14.58
CA ALA A 161 26.57 -11.71 14.76
C ALA A 161 25.35 -10.77 14.69
N GLN A 162 25.54 -9.55 15.21
CA GLN A 162 24.62 -8.44 15.03
C GLN A 162 25.39 -7.16 14.69
N LEU A 163 24.71 -6.25 14.00
CA LEU A 163 25.11 -4.86 13.84
C LEU A 163 24.18 -4.04 14.73
N ILE A 164 24.74 -3.35 15.73
CA ILE A 164 24.04 -2.37 16.55
C ILE A 164 24.30 -0.95 16.05
N ALA A 165 23.37 -0.02 16.29
CA ALA A 165 23.52 1.38 15.91
C ALA A 165 22.66 2.33 16.77
N ASP A 166 22.97 3.61 16.71
CA ASP A 166 22.07 4.72 17.05
C ASP A 166 21.23 5.10 15.82
N GLY A 167 19.90 5.04 15.96
CA GLY A 167 18.93 5.33 14.90
C GLY A 167 18.15 6.63 15.13
N ARG A 168 18.01 7.42 14.07
CA ARG A 168 17.03 8.52 13.97
C ARG A 168 16.18 8.32 12.72
N TYR A 169 14.85 8.40 12.84
CA TYR A 169 13.93 8.23 11.73
C TYR A 169 12.63 9.04 11.96
N LEU A 170 11.82 9.17 10.90
CA LEU A 170 10.44 9.66 10.96
C LEU A 170 9.48 8.51 11.22
N ALA A 171 8.67 8.63 12.27
CA ALA A 171 7.54 7.76 12.57
C ALA A 171 6.57 8.47 13.52
N ALA A 172 5.38 7.87 13.72
CA ALA A 172 4.36 8.35 14.65
C ALA A 172 4.65 8.01 16.13
N ASP A 173 5.74 7.29 16.43
CA ASP A 173 6.15 7.03 17.82
C ASP A 173 6.80 8.27 18.48
N VAL A 174 6.66 8.38 19.79
CA VAL A 174 7.03 9.59 20.55
C VAL A 174 8.54 9.83 20.53
N ASP A 175 9.35 8.76 20.52
CA ASP A 175 10.80 8.83 20.61
C ASP A 175 11.43 9.26 19.27
N ALA A 176 10.87 8.80 18.15
CA ALA A 176 11.17 9.29 16.79
C ALA A 176 10.89 10.79 16.64
N VAL A 177 9.71 11.26 17.07
CA VAL A 177 9.34 12.69 17.02
C VAL A 177 10.26 13.55 17.89
N VAL A 178 10.60 13.10 19.11
CA VAL A 178 11.53 13.81 20.00
C VAL A 178 12.96 13.84 19.43
N SER A 179 13.42 12.73 18.83
CA SER A 179 14.72 12.63 18.17
C SER A 179 14.93 13.71 17.10
N LEU A 180 13.92 13.94 16.26
CA LEU A 180 13.97 14.90 15.15
C LEU A 180 13.99 16.37 15.59
N ALA A 181 13.42 16.68 16.76
CA ALA A 181 13.48 18.00 17.39
C ALA A 181 14.87 18.35 17.98
N GLY A 182 15.91 17.58 17.67
CA GLY A 182 17.26 17.69 18.25
C GLY A 182 17.45 16.88 19.54
N GLY A 183 16.58 15.90 19.79
CA GLY A 183 16.63 15.02 20.95
C GLY A 183 17.67 13.89 20.87
N PRO A 184 17.66 12.96 21.85
CA PRO A 184 18.41 11.71 21.76
C PRO A 184 17.96 10.88 20.54
N PRO A 185 18.75 9.90 20.06
CA PRO A 185 18.30 8.94 19.07
C PRO A 185 17.01 8.21 19.48
N ALA A 186 16.19 7.80 18.51
CA ALA A 186 14.96 7.05 18.73
C ALA A 186 15.24 5.62 19.26
N PHE A 187 16.39 5.05 18.88
CA PHE A 187 17.03 3.94 19.58
C PHE A 187 18.54 4.15 19.61
N SER A 188 19.24 3.62 20.62
CA SER A 188 20.68 3.83 20.81
C SER A 188 21.38 2.54 21.27
N GLY A 189 22.45 2.16 20.58
CA GLY A 189 23.15 0.89 20.80
C GLY A 189 22.32 -0.37 20.52
N GLU A 190 21.24 -0.25 19.76
CA GLU A 190 20.25 -1.32 19.54
C GLU A 190 20.49 -2.07 18.22
N PRO A 191 20.14 -3.37 18.10
CA PRO A 191 20.39 -4.14 16.88
C PRO A 191 19.56 -3.65 15.69
N VAL A 192 20.23 -3.42 14.57
CA VAL A 192 19.65 -3.04 13.27
C VAL A 192 19.71 -4.16 12.23
N ALA A 193 20.63 -5.11 12.38
CA ALA A 193 20.65 -6.35 11.61
C ALA A 193 21.27 -7.51 12.41
N THR A 194 20.88 -8.73 12.07
CA THR A 194 21.47 -9.97 12.58
C THR A 194 22.05 -10.79 11.42
N PHE A 195 23.04 -11.63 11.70
CA PHE A 195 23.83 -12.33 10.69
C PHE A 195 24.19 -13.74 11.15
N THR A 196 24.29 -14.66 10.19
CA THR A 196 24.85 -16.00 10.36
C THR A 196 26.08 -16.12 9.48
N LEU A 197 27.24 -16.40 10.08
CA LEU A 197 28.52 -16.55 9.38
C LEU A 197 28.61 -17.92 8.71
N ASP A 198 29.20 -17.97 7.52
CA ASP A 198 29.49 -19.22 6.78
C ASP A 198 30.57 -20.08 7.49
N GLU A 199 31.54 -19.42 8.12
CA GLU A 199 32.63 -20.01 8.92
C GLU A 199 33.02 -19.09 10.09
N THR A 200 33.64 -19.63 11.13
CA THR A 200 34.05 -18.83 12.31
C THR A 200 35.28 -17.96 12.03
N LEU A 201 35.51 -16.94 12.87
CA LEU A 201 36.68 -16.05 12.75
C LEU A 201 38.01 -16.83 12.84
N SER A 202 38.11 -17.89 13.64
CA SER A 202 39.32 -18.72 13.71
C SER A 202 39.52 -19.58 12.46
N GLU A 203 38.45 -20.09 11.85
CA GLU A 203 38.49 -20.87 10.61
C GLU A 203 38.95 -20.01 9.42
N ALA A 204 38.39 -18.80 9.29
CA ALA A 204 38.82 -17.80 8.32
C ALA A 204 40.22 -17.19 8.59
N GLY A 205 40.88 -17.57 9.69
CA GLY A 205 42.26 -17.20 10.00
C GLY A 205 42.46 -15.86 10.73
N ALA A 206 41.39 -15.23 11.25
CA ALA A 206 41.43 -13.93 11.92
C ALA A 206 42.26 -13.90 13.22
N ALA A 207 42.77 -15.05 13.68
CA ALA A 207 43.74 -15.12 14.77
C ALA A 207 45.10 -14.46 14.42
N SER A 208 45.51 -14.40 13.14
CA SER A 208 46.77 -13.75 12.74
C SER A 208 46.91 -13.53 11.23
N GLY A 209 46.47 -12.39 10.73
CA GLY A 209 46.70 -11.98 9.34
C GLY A 209 45.44 -11.41 8.69
N ALA A 210 45.35 -11.51 7.37
CA ALA A 210 44.13 -11.17 6.64
C ALA A 210 43.13 -12.34 6.68
N ALA A 211 41.87 -12.03 6.92
CA ALA A 211 40.75 -12.95 6.94
C ALA A 211 39.54 -12.29 6.26
N THR A 212 38.73 -13.09 5.57
CA THR A 212 37.47 -12.65 4.95
C THR A 212 36.40 -13.65 5.37
N VAL A 213 35.30 -13.17 5.94
CA VAL A 213 34.13 -13.98 6.30
C VAL A 213 32.93 -13.51 5.49
N THR A 214 32.07 -14.44 5.05
CA THR A 214 30.77 -14.12 4.44
C THR A 214 29.64 -14.75 5.23
N GLY A 215 28.40 -14.39 4.90
CA GLY A 215 27.23 -15.07 5.44
C GLY A 215 25.92 -14.35 5.12
N ASP A 216 24.83 -14.93 5.60
CA ASP A 216 23.48 -14.42 5.40
C ASP A 216 23.12 -13.37 6.46
N SER A 217 22.22 -12.45 6.11
CA SER A 217 21.79 -11.35 6.98
C SER A 217 20.28 -11.23 7.06
N TRP A 218 19.79 -10.60 8.13
CA TRP A 218 18.39 -10.26 8.34
C TRP A 218 18.28 -8.84 8.89
N ILE A 219 17.35 -8.07 8.36
CA ILE A 219 16.92 -6.78 8.89
C ILE A 219 16.25 -7.04 10.25
N HIS A 220 16.78 -6.42 11.31
CA HIS A 220 16.24 -6.55 12.67
C HIS A 220 15.05 -5.60 12.88
N GLU A 221 14.21 -5.86 13.86
CA GLU A 221 12.94 -5.13 14.03
C GLU A 221 13.11 -3.61 14.25
N ASN A 222 14.22 -3.15 14.84
CA ASN A 222 14.46 -1.71 15.02
C ASN A 222 14.79 -1.00 13.70
N LEU A 223 15.57 -1.64 12.82
CA LEU A 223 15.74 -1.14 11.45
C LEU A 223 14.46 -1.31 10.64
N ASN A 224 13.67 -2.36 10.87
CA ASN A 224 12.37 -2.51 10.22
C ASN A 224 11.41 -1.35 10.58
N LYS A 225 11.32 -0.97 11.87
CA LYS A 225 10.54 0.21 12.32
C LYS A 225 11.01 1.48 11.61
N ALA A 226 12.32 1.71 11.54
CA ALA A 226 12.90 2.85 10.82
C ALA A 226 12.66 2.79 9.30
N LEU A 227 12.66 1.60 8.71
CA LEU A 227 12.28 1.32 7.32
C LEU A 227 10.76 1.05 7.15
N LEU A 228 9.96 1.58 8.09
CA LEU A 228 8.51 1.77 7.98
C LEU A 228 7.69 0.45 7.93
N GLY A 229 8.23 -0.62 8.52
CA GLY A 229 7.54 -1.87 8.84
C GLY A 229 7.62 -2.98 7.79
N ASN A 230 8.02 -2.65 6.56
CA ASN A 230 7.87 -3.52 5.37
C ASN A 230 8.79 -4.75 5.30
N TYR A 231 9.80 -4.80 6.17
CA TYR A 231 10.76 -5.90 6.32
C TYR A 231 10.51 -6.64 7.65
N GLY A 232 9.26 -7.07 7.84
CA GLY A 232 8.86 -7.99 8.91
C GLY A 232 9.18 -9.46 8.58
N ALA A 233 8.78 -10.37 9.47
CA ALA A 233 9.04 -11.80 9.38
C ALA A 233 8.74 -12.40 7.99
N GLY A 234 9.73 -13.06 7.38
CA GLY A 234 9.59 -13.68 6.05
C GLY A 234 9.66 -12.70 4.87
N LYS A 235 9.94 -11.41 5.13
CA LYS A 235 10.32 -10.40 4.13
C LYS A 235 11.68 -9.75 4.45
N ASN A 236 12.26 -10.09 5.61
CA ASN A 236 13.36 -9.39 6.27
C ASN A 236 14.77 -9.92 5.94
N ASP A 237 14.90 -10.98 5.15
CA ASP A 237 16.20 -11.47 4.66
C ASP A 237 16.94 -10.32 3.96
N GLY A 238 18.16 -10.01 4.39
CA GLY A 238 18.98 -8.97 3.79
C GLY A 238 19.83 -9.50 2.65
N ASP A 239 20.64 -8.62 2.07
CA ASP A 239 21.69 -9.05 1.14
C ASP A 239 22.82 -9.77 1.90
N ARG A 240 23.48 -10.73 1.24
CA ARG A 240 24.64 -11.44 1.79
C ARG A 240 25.73 -10.44 2.19
N PHE A 241 26.33 -10.61 3.36
CA PHE A 241 27.38 -9.72 3.86
C PHE A 241 28.78 -10.30 3.61
N SER A 242 29.80 -9.44 3.68
CA SER A 242 31.20 -9.85 3.81
C SER A 242 31.92 -8.96 4.82
N LEU A 243 32.81 -9.54 5.62
CA LEU A 243 33.66 -8.85 6.58
C LEU A 243 35.13 -9.20 6.29
N ASP A 244 35.87 -8.22 5.78
CA ASP A 244 37.32 -8.27 5.68
C ASP A 244 37.95 -7.79 6.99
N LEU A 245 38.95 -8.51 7.50
CA LEU A 245 39.76 -8.13 8.66
C LEU A 245 41.25 -8.32 8.36
N THR A 246 42.10 -7.50 8.98
CA THR A 246 43.54 -7.75 9.09
C THR A 246 43.98 -7.58 10.53
N THR A 247 44.37 -8.68 11.17
CA THR A 247 44.67 -8.76 12.60
C THR A 247 46.15 -9.01 12.89
N THR A 248 46.56 -8.78 14.14
CA THR A 248 47.88 -9.15 14.66
C THR A 248 47.74 -9.66 16.10
N PRO A 249 48.38 -10.79 16.47
CA PRO A 249 48.33 -11.34 17.83
C PRO A 249 48.80 -10.35 18.89
N GLY A 250 48.09 -10.28 20.02
CA GLY A 250 48.46 -9.44 21.17
C GLY A 250 47.65 -8.15 21.28
N GLY A 251 46.32 -8.26 21.39
CA GLY A 251 45.47 -7.15 21.83
C GLY A 251 45.56 -6.88 23.34
N ALA A 252 45.12 -5.69 23.77
CA ALA A 252 45.26 -5.21 25.16
C ALA A 252 43.99 -5.39 26.03
N GLN A 253 42.86 -5.79 25.42
CA GLN A 253 41.56 -6.00 26.06
C GLN A 253 40.88 -7.20 25.39
N GLY A 254 40.10 -7.96 26.15
CA GLY A 254 39.29 -9.06 25.63
C GLY A 254 37.97 -8.59 25.01
N VAL A 255 37.15 -9.56 24.61
CA VAL A 255 35.76 -9.40 24.12
C VAL A 255 34.80 -9.79 25.24
N ASP A 256 33.62 -9.14 25.33
CA ASP A 256 32.60 -9.54 26.32
C ASP A 256 31.73 -10.68 25.77
N SER A 257 32.22 -11.92 25.90
CA SER A 257 31.50 -13.15 25.53
C SER A 257 30.16 -13.37 26.26
N SER A 258 29.74 -12.50 27.19
CA SER A 258 28.40 -12.56 27.81
C SER A 258 27.31 -11.84 27.01
N VAL A 259 27.68 -10.94 26.09
CA VAL A 259 26.73 -10.27 25.18
C VAL A 259 25.94 -11.31 24.39
N GLN A 260 24.61 -11.19 24.43
CA GLN A 260 23.70 -12.06 23.67
C GLN A 260 23.43 -11.43 22.31
N ILE A 261 23.65 -12.20 21.24
CA ILE A 261 23.29 -11.81 19.88
C ILE A 261 21.76 -11.92 19.73
N ALA A 262 21.13 -10.85 19.26
CA ALA A 262 19.70 -10.81 18.96
C ALA A 262 19.32 -11.77 17.83
N ARG A 263 18.02 -12.05 17.71
CA ARG A 263 17.47 -12.94 16.68
C ARG A 263 16.38 -12.21 15.90
N SER A 264 16.57 -12.08 14.59
CA SER A 264 15.52 -11.55 13.72
C SER A 264 14.45 -12.61 13.45
N ALA A 265 13.19 -12.20 13.28
CA ALA A 265 12.13 -13.15 12.95
C ALA A 265 12.43 -13.88 11.62
N GLY A 266 12.15 -15.18 11.53
CA GLY A 266 12.47 -16.01 10.36
C GLY A 266 13.94 -16.47 10.25
N GLN A 267 14.88 -15.90 11.03
CA GLN A 267 16.25 -16.38 11.11
C GLN A 267 16.27 -17.83 11.62
N SER A 268 16.64 -18.76 10.75
CA SER A 268 16.66 -20.19 11.08
C SER A 268 17.83 -20.52 12.01
N GLU A 269 17.60 -21.36 13.02
CA GLU A 269 18.69 -21.90 13.83
C GLU A 269 19.57 -22.82 12.96
N ALA A 270 20.77 -22.34 12.60
CA ALA A 270 21.80 -23.18 12.02
C ALA A 270 22.07 -24.36 12.96
N ALA A 271 21.85 -25.58 12.48
CA ALA A 271 21.74 -26.75 13.34
C ALA A 271 23.06 -27.04 14.08
N ALA A 272 23.10 -26.70 15.37
CA ALA A 272 24.21 -26.99 16.25
C ALA A 272 24.39 -28.51 16.36
N GLN A 273 25.34 -29.08 15.59
CA GLN A 273 25.65 -30.51 15.64
C GLN A 273 26.13 -30.88 17.05
N PRO A 274 25.43 -31.78 17.78
CA PRO A 274 25.94 -32.27 19.04
C PRO A 274 27.20 -33.10 18.79
N GLY A 275 28.27 -32.83 19.55
CA GLY A 275 29.44 -33.71 19.59
C GLY A 275 29.04 -35.15 19.96
N PRO A 276 29.81 -36.17 19.54
CA PRO A 276 29.37 -37.56 19.53
C PRO A 276 29.01 -38.09 20.92
N GLN A 277 27.71 -38.23 21.18
CA GLN A 277 27.20 -38.89 22.38
C GLN A 277 27.35 -40.40 22.25
N ALA A 278 27.75 -41.06 23.34
CA ALA A 278 27.95 -42.50 23.37
C ALA A 278 26.62 -43.28 23.34
N GLU A 279 26.58 -44.33 22.54
CA GLU A 279 25.39 -45.09 22.18
C GLU A 279 24.80 -45.90 23.35
N GLN A 280 23.47 -45.84 23.55
CA GLN A 280 22.71 -46.81 24.35
C GLN A 280 21.43 -47.24 23.63
N ALA A 281 21.16 -48.55 23.69
CA ALA A 281 20.14 -49.24 22.89
C ALA A 281 18.74 -49.27 23.57
N PRO A 282 17.65 -49.52 22.83
CA PRO A 282 16.29 -49.15 23.26
C PRO A 282 15.55 -50.21 24.10
N ALA A 283 14.49 -49.75 24.79
CA ALA A 283 13.44 -50.58 25.40
C ALA A 283 12.05 -50.03 25.01
N ALA A 284 11.02 -50.89 25.04
CA ALA A 284 9.75 -50.68 24.32
C ALA A 284 8.61 -50.06 25.15
N GLN A 285 7.57 -49.60 24.43
CA GLN A 285 6.26 -49.18 24.96
C GLN A 285 5.54 -50.31 25.72
N PRO A 286 4.58 -49.94 26.58
CA PRO A 286 3.23 -50.49 26.41
C PRO A 286 2.12 -49.41 26.40
N ALA A 287 0.87 -49.83 26.16
CA ALA A 287 -0.24 -48.99 25.70
C ALA A 287 -1.33 -48.68 26.76
N GLN A 288 -2.35 -47.94 26.34
CA GLN A 288 -3.54 -47.51 27.10
C GLN A 288 -4.37 -48.68 27.69
N GLN A 289 -5.06 -48.42 28.80
CA GLN A 289 -6.26 -49.16 29.27
C GLN A 289 -7.24 -48.18 29.98
N ALA A 290 -8.50 -48.60 30.18
CA ALA A 290 -9.63 -47.71 30.50
C ALA A 290 -10.59 -48.28 31.57
N GLN A 291 -11.66 -47.50 31.88
CA GLN A 291 -12.80 -47.82 32.78
C GLN A 291 -12.51 -47.77 34.30
N PRO A 292 -13.53 -47.75 35.22
CA PRO A 292 -14.99 -47.70 35.03
C PRO A 292 -15.77 -46.62 35.84
N ASN A 293 -17.09 -46.51 35.57
CA ASN A 293 -18.05 -45.71 36.35
C ASN A 293 -18.37 -46.31 37.74
N THR A 294 -18.75 -45.48 38.71
CA THR A 294 -19.69 -45.82 39.82
C THR A 294 -20.52 -44.62 40.28
N GLN A 295 -21.66 -44.87 40.94
CA GLN A 295 -22.65 -43.87 41.38
C GLN A 295 -22.55 -43.63 42.91
N GLY A 296 -22.99 -42.46 43.43
CA GLY A 296 -23.16 -42.28 44.89
C GLY A 296 -23.56 -40.87 45.34
N GLN A 297 -24.83 -40.70 45.72
CA GLN A 297 -25.42 -39.45 46.24
C GLN A 297 -24.83 -39.00 47.60
N VAL A 298 -24.86 -37.69 47.90
CA VAL A 298 -25.81 -37.08 48.86
C VAL A 298 -25.85 -35.54 48.68
N ALA A 299 -26.95 -34.91 49.12
CA ALA A 299 -27.23 -33.49 48.88
C ALA A 299 -27.24 -32.64 50.17
N ALA A 300 -27.06 -31.33 50.00
CA ALA A 300 -27.44 -30.31 50.97
C ALA A 300 -28.15 -29.16 50.22
N ALA A 301 -29.39 -28.85 50.58
CA ALA A 301 -30.23 -27.91 49.85
C ALA A 301 -30.38 -26.57 50.59
N THR A 302 -30.37 -25.45 49.85
CA THR A 302 -30.92 -24.17 50.32
C THR A 302 -31.67 -23.45 49.18
N THR A 303 -32.91 -23.08 49.49
CA THR A 303 -33.73 -22.00 48.91
C THR A 303 -33.88 -21.91 47.36
N PRO A 304 -35.10 -22.10 46.81
CA PRO A 304 -35.36 -21.82 45.40
C PRO A 304 -35.38 -20.30 45.16
N THR A 305 -34.43 -19.80 44.39
CA THR A 305 -34.57 -18.52 43.67
C THR A 305 -35.02 -18.87 42.26
N THR A 306 -36.06 -18.21 41.75
CA THR A 306 -36.54 -18.41 40.37
C THR A 306 -35.59 -17.73 39.38
N GLY A 307 -34.44 -18.36 39.14
CA GLY A 307 -33.59 -18.05 37.99
C GLY A 307 -34.26 -18.57 36.72
N VAL A 308 -34.26 -17.74 35.67
CA VAL A 308 -34.51 -18.21 34.31
C VAL A 308 -33.42 -19.22 33.90
N SER A 309 -33.78 -20.20 33.09
CA SER A 309 -32.82 -21.16 32.53
C SER A 309 -31.89 -20.45 31.56
N GLN A 310 -30.68 -20.12 32.02
CA GLN A 310 -29.59 -19.73 31.13
C GLN A 310 -29.15 -20.94 30.30
N CYS A 311 -28.67 -20.66 29.10
CA CYS A 311 -28.18 -21.68 28.17
C CYS A 311 -26.93 -22.38 28.71
N GLY A 312 -26.65 -23.56 28.15
CA GLY A 312 -25.37 -24.24 28.35
C GLY A 312 -24.15 -23.40 27.93
N GLU A 313 -23.00 -23.77 28.47
CA GLU A 313 -21.76 -23.01 28.32
C GLU A 313 -21.27 -23.09 26.85
N ILE A 314 -20.97 -21.93 26.25
CA ILE A 314 -20.26 -21.89 24.97
C ILE A 314 -18.86 -22.42 25.24
N GLN A 315 -18.45 -23.49 24.54
CA GLN A 315 -17.17 -24.16 24.78
C GLN A 315 -16.03 -23.48 24.01
N SER A 316 -16.34 -22.94 22.84
CA SER A 316 -15.45 -22.08 22.07
C SER A 316 -16.28 -21.22 21.11
N ALA A 317 -15.69 -20.08 20.72
CA ALA A 317 -16.21 -19.23 19.65
C ALA A 317 -15.03 -18.79 18.78
N SER A 318 -15.22 -18.78 17.46
CA SER A 318 -14.28 -18.21 16.51
C SER A 318 -15.01 -17.45 15.40
N VAL A 319 -14.34 -16.43 14.88
CA VAL A 319 -14.85 -15.58 13.80
C VAL A 319 -13.74 -15.39 12.77
N GLY A 320 -14.04 -15.62 11.50
CA GLY A 320 -13.16 -15.31 10.37
C GLY A 320 -13.76 -14.20 9.52
N TRP A 321 -13.05 -13.08 9.37
CA TRP A 321 -13.49 -11.95 8.53
C TRP A 321 -12.33 -11.29 7.82
N GLY A 322 -12.48 -10.97 6.52
CA GLY A 322 -11.43 -10.35 5.72
C GLY A 322 -11.34 -8.81 5.78
N ILE A 323 -12.36 -8.13 6.32
CA ILE A 323 -12.64 -6.71 6.05
C ILE A 323 -13.07 -6.51 4.59
N LYS A 324 -12.14 -6.28 3.66
CA LYS A 324 -12.38 -6.23 2.20
C LYS A 324 -11.11 -6.64 1.45
N GLN A 325 -11.19 -7.51 0.45
CA GLN A 325 -10.02 -8.01 -0.29
C GLN A 325 -9.24 -6.89 -0.98
N SER A 326 -9.92 -5.92 -1.58
CA SER A 326 -9.27 -4.77 -2.23
C SER A 326 -8.46 -3.95 -1.22
N PHE A 327 -8.97 -3.80 0.01
CA PHE A 327 -8.28 -3.10 1.09
C PHE A 327 -7.03 -3.85 1.58
N ARG A 328 -7.14 -5.16 1.84
CA ARG A 328 -5.96 -5.98 2.21
C ARG A 328 -4.89 -5.96 1.12
N SER A 329 -5.31 -6.02 -0.14
CA SER A 329 -4.44 -5.97 -1.32
C SER A 329 -3.76 -4.60 -1.48
N TYR A 330 -4.49 -3.51 -1.23
CA TYR A 330 -3.97 -2.14 -1.17
C TYR A 330 -2.95 -1.93 -0.04
N LEU A 331 -3.26 -2.37 1.20
CA LEU A 331 -2.36 -2.30 2.36
C LEU A 331 -1.04 -3.03 2.09
N ASN A 332 -1.11 -4.27 1.59
CA ASN A 332 0.06 -5.05 1.16
C ASN A 332 0.62 -4.61 -0.20
N GLY A 333 0.05 -3.59 -0.83
CA GLY A 333 0.34 -3.15 -2.19
C GLY A 333 1.51 -2.17 -2.29
N PRO A 334 1.99 -1.87 -3.51
CA PRO A 334 3.07 -0.91 -3.75
C PRO A 334 2.66 0.55 -3.52
N ILE A 335 1.39 0.81 -3.16
CA ILE A 335 0.81 2.14 -2.95
C ILE A 335 0.79 2.47 -1.44
N ALA A 336 0.05 1.70 -0.64
CA ALA A 336 0.01 1.91 0.81
C ALA A 336 1.31 1.46 1.48
N MET A 337 2.00 0.46 0.94
CA MET A 337 3.30 -0.02 1.43
C MET A 337 3.32 -0.26 2.95
N GLY A 338 2.38 -1.10 3.40
CA GLY A 338 2.24 -1.50 4.80
C GLY A 338 1.61 -2.89 4.94
N GLY A 339 0.61 -3.01 5.80
CA GLY A 339 0.02 -4.29 6.18
C GLY A 339 -0.73 -4.19 7.51
N TRP A 340 -0.46 -5.13 8.42
CA TRP A 340 -1.13 -5.20 9.71
C TRP A 340 -0.27 -5.79 10.83
N ASN A 341 -0.44 -5.26 12.04
CA ASN A 341 0.05 -5.81 13.30
C ASN A 341 -1.13 -6.42 14.06
N LEU A 342 -0.97 -7.66 14.53
CA LEU A 342 -2.04 -8.41 15.21
C LEU A 342 -1.61 -8.78 16.63
N ASN A 343 -2.52 -8.61 17.58
CA ASN A 343 -2.33 -9.03 18.97
C ASN A 343 -3.56 -9.82 19.41
N GLY A 344 -3.40 -11.12 19.71
CA GLY A 344 -4.52 -12.01 20.05
C GLY A 344 -5.45 -12.38 18.87
N VAL A 345 -5.09 -12.02 17.64
CA VAL A 345 -5.83 -12.28 16.40
C VAL A 345 -4.90 -12.99 15.41
N GLY A 346 -5.38 -14.01 14.71
CA GLY A 346 -4.65 -14.71 13.65
C GLY A 346 -4.88 -14.10 12.27
N PHE A 347 -4.16 -14.61 11.27
CA PHE A 347 -4.48 -14.40 9.86
C PHE A 347 -4.19 -15.66 9.05
N SER A 348 -5.08 -15.99 8.12
CA SER A 348 -4.92 -17.15 7.23
C SER A 348 -5.36 -16.83 5.79
N GLY A 349 -4.93 -17.66 4.84
CA GLY A 349 -5.13 -17.44 3.41
C GLY A 349 -4.12 -16.44 2.79
N ASP A 350 -4.50 -15.84 1.67
CA ASP A 350 -3.69 -14.91 0.89
C ASP A 350 -3.92 -13.45 1.32
N PRO A 351 -2.89 -12.71 1.77
CA PRO A 351 -2.97 -11.29 2.09
C PRO A 351 -3.46 -10.36 0.97
N ARG A 352 -3.38 -10.77 -0.31
CA ARG A 352 -3.93 -10.03 -1.46
C ARG A 352 -5.09 -10.75 -2.16
N GLY A 353 -5.46 -11.93 -1.68
CA GLY A 353 -6.49 -12.79 -2.27
C GLY A 353 -7.54 -13.20 -1.24
N GLN A 354 -7.94 -14.47 -1.28
CA GLN A 354 -8.85 -15.05 -0.28
C GLN A 354 -8.12 -15.26 1.05
N GLY A 355 -8.43 -14.46 2.06
CA GLY A 355 -7.79 -14.53 3.38
C GLY A 355 -8.54 -13.75 4.47
N THR A 356 -8.43 -14.22 5.71
CA THR A 356 -9.24 -13.77 6.86
C THR A 356 -8.37 -13.39 8.04
N PHE A 357 -8.82 -12.39 8.80
CA PHE A 357 -8.41 -12.19 10.19
C PHE A 357 -9.20 -13.18 11.05
N ASP A 358 -8.48 -13.94 11.88
CA ASP A 358 -9.00 -15.10 12.59
C ASP A 358 -9.09 -14.78 14.09
N PHE A 359 -10.29 -14.38 14.52
CA PHE A 359 -10.57 -13.95 15.89
C PHE A 359 -11.01 -15.12 16.76
N THR A 360 -10.53 -15.17 18.01
CA THR A 360 -11.03 -16.10 19.03
C THR A 360 -11.97 -15.34 19.98
N GLY A 361 -13.18 -15.84 20.18
CA GLY A 361 -14.14 -15.27 21.11
C GLY A 361 -13.88 -15.64 22.57
N ASP A 362 -14.25 -14.77 23.51
CA ASP A 362 -14.32 -15.11 24.93
C ASP A 362 -15.57 -15.94 25.19
N ALA A 363 -15.39 -17.27 25.18
CA ALA A 363 -16.44 -18.25 25.36
C ALA A 363 -17.15 -18.14 26.73
N GLY A 364 -16.47 -17.62 27.76
CA GLY A 364 -17.05 -17.41 29.10
C GLY A 364 -17.81 -16.09 29.26
N ALA A 365 -17.62 -15.14 28.33
CA ALA A 365 -18.35 -13.86 28.28
C ALA A 365 -19.40 -13.80 27.16
N ALA A 366 -19.34 -14.70 26.18
CA ALA A 366 -20.32 -14.81 25.10
C ALA A 366 -21.68 -15.28 25.62
N THR A 367 -22.75 -14.73 25.06
CA THR A 367 -24.14 -15.08 25.43
C THR A 367 -24.93 -15.52 24.22
N LEU A 368 -25.70 -16.60 24.36
CA LEU A 368 -26.59 -17.17 23.36
C LEU A 368 -28.03 -17.18 23.91
N SER A 369 -29.01 -16.79 23.10
CA SER A 369 -30.42 -16.88 23.45
C SER A 369 -31.30 -17.04 22.20
N GLY A 370 -31.95 -18.18 22.03
CA GLY A 370 -32.89 -18.40 20.93
C GLY A 370 -32.19 -18.42 19.57
N GLN A 371 -32.32 -17.36 18.76
CA GLN A 371 -31.63 -17.22 17.48
C GLN A 371 -30.49 -16.20 17.53
N ASP A 372 -30.20 -15.65 18.71
CA ASP A 372 -29.38 -14.46 18.91
C ASP A 372 -28.12 -14.78 19.71
N ALA A 373 -26.99 -14.14 19.38
CA ALA A 373 -25.76 -14.24 20.16
C ALA A 373 -25.04 -12.88 20.27
N ASP A 374 -24.35 -12.66 21.39
CA ASP A 374 -23.33 -11.62 21.56
C ASP A 374 -22.01 -12.32 21.87
N ILE A 375 -20.98 -12.07 21.04
CA ILE A 375 -19.69 -12.78 21.05
C ILE A 375 -18.58 -11.75 21.21
N PRO A 376 -18.07 -11.50 22.44
CA PRO A 376 -16.87 -10.69 22.65
C PRO A 376 -15.66 -11.36 21.99
N LEU A 377 -14.86 -10.59 21.23
CA LEU A 377 -13.66 -11.08 20.54
C LEU A 377 -12.39 -10.62 21.25
N ASN A 378 -11.41 -11.53 21.33
CA ASN A 378 -10.12 -11.23 21.93
C ASN A 378 -9.23 -10.40 20.98
N GLY A 379 -8.31 -9.65 21.59
CA GLY A 379 -7.21 -9.01 20.87
C GLY A 379 -7.53 -7.64 20.26
N SER A 380 -6.69 -7.27 19.29
CA SER A 380 -6.76 -6.01 18.54
C SER A 380 -6.08 -6.17 17.17
N VAL A 381 -6.59 -5.44 16.18
CA VAL A 381 -6.06 -5.38 14.82
C VAL A 381 -5.57 -3.96 14.57
N ASN A 382 -4.30 -3.80 14.19
CA ASN A 382 -3.74 -2.52 13.73
C ASN A 382 -3.39 -2.64 12.25
N LEU A 383 -4.05 -1.85 11.40
CA LEU A 383 -3.87 -1.79 9.95
C LEU A 383 -3.10 -0.51 9.62
N HIS A 384 -2.02 -0.62 8.86
CA HIS A 384 -1.12 0.52 8.63
C HIS A 384 -0.67 0.62 7.17
N GLY A 385 -0.43 1.85 6.73
CA GLY A 385 -0.02 2.20 5.37
C GLY A 385 0.32 3.69 5.25
N HIS A 386 0.73 4.10 4.04
CA HIS A 386 1.21 5.44 3.73
C HIS A 386 2.14 6.02 4.82
N PHE A 387 3.07 5.17 5.28
CA PHE A 387 4.11 5.53 6.24
C PHE A 387 3.60 6.08 7.60
N GLY A 388 2.40 5.65 8.01
CA GLY A 388 1.74 6.09 9.24
C GLY A 388 0.71 7.22 9.04
N ALA A 389 0.54 7.71 7.81
CA ALA A 389 -0.60 8.56 7.45
C ALA A 389 -1.93 7.77 7.49
N LEU A 390 -1.87 6.46 7.21
CA LEU A 390 -2.93 5.48 7.50
C LEU A 390 -2.47 4.61 8.68
N ASP A 391 -3.06 4.81 9.85
CA ASP A 391 -2.92 4.01 11.06
C ASP A 391 -4.31 3.82 11.68
N ILE A 392 -4.83 2.59 11.58
CA ILE A 392 -6.20 2.22 11.96
C ILE A 392 -6.11 1.09 12.98
N THR A 393 -6.53 1.35 14.21
CA THR A 393 -6.57 0.35 15.28
C THR A 393 -8.00 0.00 15.65
N LEU A 394 -8.39 -1.27 15.48
CA LEU A 394 -9.62 -1.86 15.96
C LEU A 394 -9.36 -2.62 17.27
N SER A 395 -10.20 -2.40 18.28
CA SER A 395 -10.06 -2.98 19.62
C SER A 395 -11.42 -3.18 20.30
N LYS A 396 -11.48 -3.93 21.41
CA LYS A 396 -12.73 -4.31 22.10
C LYS A 396 -13.80 -4.82 21.12
N MET A 397 -13.37 -5.71 20.24
CA MET A 397 -14.19 -6.17 19.12
C MET A 397 -15.26 -7.15 19.62
N SER A 398 -16.40 -7.20 18.94
CA SER A 398 -17.43 -8.21 19.19
C SER A 398 -18.24 -8.48 17.92
N VAL A 399 -18.86 -9.66 17.84
CA VAL A 399 -19.90 -9.94 16.85
C VAL A 399 -21.23 -10.11 17.57
N LYS A 400 -22.26 -9.41 17.10
CA LYS A 400 -23.65 -9.61 17.56
C LYS A 400 -24.47 -10.18 16.42
N VAL A 401 -25.25 -11.23 16.70
CA VAL A 401 -26.16 -11.91 15.77
C VAL A 401 -27.59 -11.76 16.28
N ARG A 402 -28.54 -11.36 15.43
CA ARG A 402 -29.98 -11.36 15.68
C ARG A 402 -30.69 -12.03 14.52
N GLY A 403 -31.19 -13.25 14.72
CA GLY A 403 -31.69 -14.08 13.62
C GLY A 403 -30.63 -14.27 12.52
N THR A 404 -30.89 -13.77 11.32
CA THR A 404 -29.96 -13.80 10.17
C THR A 404 -29.12 -12.53 10.00
N THR A 405 -29.30 -11.49 10.80
CA THR A 405 -28.46 -10.27 10.73
C THR A 405 -27.31 -10.38 11.72
N ALA A 406 -26.09 -10.04 11.29
CA ALA A 406 -24.94 -9.95 12.18
C ALA A 406 -24.19 -8.62 12.01
N GLN A 407 -23.66 -8.06 13.09
CA GLN A 407 -22.79 -6.88 13.07
C GLN A 407 -21.42 -7.21 13.69
N PHE A 408 -20.34 -6.77 13.03
CA PHE A 408 -19.01 -6.68 13.64
C PHE A 408 -18.86 -5.29 14.26
N ILE A 409 -18.66 -5.25 15.58
CA ILE A 409 -18.65 -4.04 16.40
C ILE A 409 -17.26 -3.84 17.01
N ALA A 410 -16.76 -2.60 17.05
CA ALA A 410 -15.45 -2.29 17.65
C ALA A 410 -15.38 -0.89 18.26
N ASP A 411 -14.37 -0.69 19.13
CA ASP A 411 -13.74 0.61 19.29
C ASP A 411 -12.71 0.80 18.16
N TYR A 412 -12.73 1.93 17.47
CA TYR A 412 -11.74 2.28 16.46
C TYR A 412 -10.99 3.57 16.80
N ARG A 413 -9.74 3.65 16.34
CA ARG A 413 -9.00 4.89 16.12
C ARG A 413 -8.39 4.84 14.73
N SER A 414 -8.68 5.83 13.89
CA SER A 414 -8.15 6.00 12.52
C SER A 414 -7.45 7.34 12.42
N THR A 415 -6.26 7.43 11.83
CA THR A 415 -5.61 8.73 11.58
C THR A 415 -6.38 9.56 10.56
N THR A 416 -6.55 10.86 10.85
CA THR A 416 -7.03 11.84 9.86
C THR A 416 -5.84 12.59 9.28
N VAL A 417 -5.94 12.94 8.01
CA VAL A 417 -4.86 13.58 7.23
C VAL A 417 -5.34 14.89 6.61
N SER A 418 -4.41 15.78 6.26
CA SER A 418 -4.70 17.09 5.63
C SER A 418 -5.25 16.99 4.20
N GLY A 419 -5.30 15.78 3.67
CA GLY A 419 -5.57 15.37 2.30
C GLY A 419 -4.90 14.00 2.11
N PHE A 420 -5.15 13.31 1.01
CA PHE A 420 -4.53 11.99 0.77
C PHE A 420 -3.32 12.07 -0.19
N THR A 421 -2.85 13.29 -0.50
CA THR A 421 -1.78 13.61 -1.45
C THR A 421 -0.38 13.28 -0.91
N PRO A 422 0.65 13.15 -1.79
CA PRO A 422 2.04 13.10 -1.38
C PRO A 422 2.43 14.32 -0.52
N GLY A 423 2.96 14.08 0.68
CA GLY A 423 3.33 15.14 1.62
C GLY A 423 2.19 15.63 2.53
N ALA A 424 1.03 14.96 2.54
CA ALA A 424 -0.02 15.23 3.53
C ALA A 424 0.45 14.98 4.98
N GLU A 425 -0.03 15.80 5.90
CA GLU A 425 0.27 15.70 7.33
C GLU A 425 -0.87 14.98 8.08
N VAL A 426 -0.54 14.23 9.13
CA VAL A 426 -1.55 13.67 10.06
C VAL A 426 -2.12 14.81 10.90
N THR A 427 -3.37 15.18 10.63
CA THR A 427 -4.10 16.29 11.28
C THR A 427 -4.73 15.90 12.62
N GLY A 428 -4.90 14.60 12.87
CA GLY A 428 -5.58 14.10 14.06
C GLY A 428 -5.90 12.62 13.98
N ALA A 429 -7.00 12.23 14.63
CA ALA A 429 -7.57 10.89 14.50
C ALA A 429 -9.08 10.91 14.78
N ASP A 430 -9.84 10.20 13.95
CA ASP A 430 -11.24 9.88 14.20
C ASP A 430 -11.34 8.66 15.12
N THR A 431 -12.35 8.64 15.97
CA THR A 431 -12.57 7.57 16.95
C THR A 431 -14.04 7.23 17.13
N GLY A 432 -14.39 5.95 17.01
CA GLY A 432 -15.66 5.39 17.47
C GLY A 432 -15.46 4.46 18.66
N SER A 433 -16.49 4.28 19.49
CA SER A 433 -16.49 3.27 20.55
C SER A 433 -17.76 2.43 20.49
N GLN A 434 -17.57 1.11 20.46
CA GLN A 434 -18.62 0.10 20.32
C GLN A 434 -19.61 0.38 19.18
N VAL A 435 -19.09 0.83 18.03
CA VAL A 435 -19.87 1.07 16.80
C VAL A 435 -19.80 -0.12 15.85
N ALA A 436 -20.87 -0.38 15.11
CA ALA A 436 -20.88 -1.37 14.03
C ALA A 436 -19.97 -0.90 12.89
N ILE A 437 -18.93 -1.68 12.59
CA ILE A 437 -17.96 -1.46 11.50
C ILE A 437 -18.48 -2.08 10.19
N ALA A 438 -19.13 -3.24 10.30
CA ALA A 438 -19.75 -3.93 9.17
C ALA A 438 -21.02 -4.69 9.62
N GLU A 439 -21.98 -4.84 8.72
CA GLU A 439 -23.20 -5.63 8.90
C GLU A 439 -23.33 -6.70 7.80
N PHE A 440 -23.87 -7.87 8.14
CA PHE A 440 -23.88 -9.08 7.33
C PHE A 440 -25.25 -9.75 7.35
N THR A 441 -25.62 -10.38 6.22
CA THR A 441 -26.76 -11.29 6.13
C THR A 441 -26.24 -12.73 6.13
N LEU A 442 -26.48 -13.45 7.22
CA LEU A 442 -26.11 -14.85 7.39
C LEU A 442 -27.02 -15.79 6.59
N ASP A 443 -26.43 -16.88 6.11
CA ASP A 443 -27.06 -18.00 5.40
C ASP A 443 -28.19 -18.68 6.19
N GLN A 444 -28.02 -18.84 7.51
CA GLN A 444 -29.06 -19.29 8.43
C GLN A 444 -29.02 -18.55 9.78
N PRO A 445 -30.14 -18.47 10.51
CA PRO A 445 -30.15 -18.07 11.92
C PRO A 445 -29.59 -19.20 12.81
N ILE A 446 -29.31 -18.89 14.08
CA ILE A 446 -28.74 -19.87 15.03
C ILE A 446 -29.77 -20.95 15.40
N THR A 447 -29.88 -22.01 14.60
CA THR A 447 -30.78 -23.14 14.88
C THR A 447 -30.39 -23.92 16.15
N SER A 448 -31.31 -24.70 16.69
CA SER A 448 -31.12 -25.39 17.97
C SER A 448 -30.06 -26.50 17.94
N ALA A 449 -28.87 -26.16 18.39
CA ALA A 449 -27.78 -27.10 18.61
C ALA A 449 -28.07 -28.05 19.77
N GLY A 450 -28.20 -29.34 19.46
CA GLY A 450 -27.63 -30.37 20.34
C GLY A 450 -26.10 -30.31 20.26
N SER A 451 -25.42 -30.96 21.21
CA SER A 451 -23.97 -30.85 21.42
C SER A 451 -23.14 -30.93 20.13
N GLY A 452 -22.43 -29.85 19.80
CA GLY A 452 -21.67 -29.72 18.56
C GLY A 452 -21.45 -28.27 18.12
N ASP A 453 -20.89 -28.14 16.92
CA ASP A 453 -20.50 -26.86 16.32
C ASP A 453 -21.63 -26.29 15.44
N ILE A 454 -21.97 -25.02 15.68
CA ILE A 454 -22.80 -24.20 14.80
C ILE A 454 -21.85 -23.43 13.89
N THR A 455 -22.08 -23.43 12.58
CA THR A 455 -21.36 -22.57 11.63
C THR A 455 -22.34 -21.72 10.84
N LEU A 456 -22.03 -20.43 10.71
CA LEU A 456 -22.80 -19.42 10.01
C LEU A 456 -21.86 -18.69 9.04
N SER A 457 -22.32 -18.35 7.84
CA SER A 457 -21.54 -17.56 6.87
C SER A 457 -22.43 -16.56 6.14
N GLY A 458 -21.93 -15.38 5.82
CA GLY A 458 -22.76 -14.36 5.17
C GLY A 458 -21.99 -13.23 4.49
N PRO A 459 -22.43 -12.76 3.29
CA PRO A 459 -21.97 -11.49 2.72
C PRO A 459 -22.44 -10.31 3.59
N GLY A 460 -21.79 -9.16 3.43
CA GLY A 460 -22.14 -7.95 4.16
C GLY A 460 -21.59 -6.68 3.53
N PHE A 461 -21.72 -5.57 4.27
CA PHE A 461 -21.24 -4.25 3.89
C PHE A 461 -20.55 -3.53 5.06
N ILE A 462 -19.62 -2.65 4.72
CA ILE A 462 -19.01 -1.66 5.61
C ILE A 462 -20.03 -0.57 5.90
N THR A 463 -20.24 -0.25 7.17
CA THR A 463 -21.21 0.77 7.59
C THR A 463 -20.68 2.20 7.39
N ALA A 464 -21.53 3.20 7.55
CA ALA A 464 -21.10 4.60 7.61
C ALA A 464 -20.05 4.91 8.72
N GLU A 465 -20.03 4.15 9.83
CA GLU A 465 -18.99 4.27 10.87
C GLU A 465 -17.74 3.44 10.54
N GLY A 466 -17.90 2.26 9.93
CA GLY A 466 -16.78 1.49 9.40
C GLY A 466 -16.02 2.24 8.31
N ASN A 467 -16.73 3.01 7.47
CA ASN A 467 -16.12 3.86 6.47
C ASN A 467 -15.15 4.88 7.10
N LYS A 468 -15.59 5.62 8.13
CA LYS A 468 -14.73 6.54 8.90
C LYS A 468 -13.55 5.79 9.54
N ALA A 469 -13.81 4.63 10.13
CA ALA A 469 -12.77 3.76 10.69
C ALA A 469 -11.71 3.34 9.65
N PHE A 470 -12.04 3.32 8.36
CA PHE A 470 -11.13 2.99 7.26
C PHE A 470 -10.75 4.20 6.37
N GLY A 471 -10.93 5.44 6.85
CA GLY A 471 -10.46 6.66 6.19
C GLY A 471 -11.45 7.39 5.28
N GLY A 472 -12.67 6.87 5.11
CA GLY A 472 -13.74 7.56 4.37
C GLY A 472 -13.85 7.21 2.88
N ASN A 473 -13.16 6.16 2.40
CA ASN A 473 -13.08 5.79 0.98
C ASN A 473 -14.16 4.81 0.47
N TYR A 474 -15.10 4.37 1.32
CA TYR A 474 -16.20 3.47 0.93
C TYR A 474 -17.51 4.25 0.79
N GLY A 475 -18.06 4.29 -0.43
CA GLY A 475 -19.40 4.76 -0.73
C GLY A 475 -20.30 3.62 -1.22
N GLU A 476 -21.47 3.97 -1.74
CA GLU A 476 -22.36 3.01 -2.40
C GLU A 476 -21.66 2.35 -3.60
N GLY A 477 -21.89 1.05 -3.81
CA GLY A 477 -21.19 0.26 -4.85
C GLY A 477 -19.70 -0.04 -4.61
N ASN A 478 -19.13 0.40 -3.48
CA ASN A 478 -17.79 0.01 -3.03
C ASN A 478 -17.77 -0.39 -1.53
N ASN A 479 -18.92 -0.50 -0.88
CA ASN A 479 -19.03 -0.80 0.55
C ASN A 479 -19.11 -2.29 0.88
N GLU A 480 -19.10 -3.20 -0.11
CA GLU A 480 -19.16 -4.66 0.13
C GLU A 480 -18.02 -5.12 1.05
N ALA A 481 -18.35 -5.88 2.09
CA ALA A 481 -17.38 -6.51 2.97
C ALA A 481 -17.08 -7.96 2.51
N ASP A 482 -15.86 -8.43 2.76
CA ASP A 482 -15.57 -9.87 2.65
C ASP A 482 -16.49 -10.65 3.61
N PRO A 483 -16.96 -11.86 3.25
CA PRO A 483 -17.92 -12.59 4.05
C PRO A 483 -17.47 -12.82 5.51
N LEU A 484 -18.42 -12.66 6.43
CA LEU A 484 -18.26 -13.04 7.82
C LEU A 484 -18.46 -14.55 7.95
N ASN A 485 -17.61 -15.22 8.73
CA ASN A 485 -17.77 -16.62 9.11
C ASN A 485 -17.73 -16.71 10.64
N VAL A 486 -18.68 -17.43 11.23
CA VAL A 486 -18.79 -17.60 12.69
C VAL A 486 -18.93 -19.08 13.02
N THR A 487 -18.12 -19.58 13.95
CA THR A 487 -18.25 -20.94 14.51
C THR A 487 -18.41 -20.89 16.02
N LEU A 488 -19.43 -21.57 16.56
CA LEU A 488 -19.73 -21.66 17.99
C LEU A 488 -19.85 -23.13 18.41
N ALA A 489 -19.00 -23.60 19.32
CA ALA A 489 -19.11 -24.93 19.91
C ALA A 489 -20.00 -24.89 21.18
N THR A 490 -20.99 -25.77 21.28
CA THR A 490 -21.97 -25.78 22.39
C THR A 490 -22.01 -27.12 23.11
N ASP A 491 -22.26 -27.08 24.43
CA ASP A 491 -22.36 -28.29 25.27
C ASP A 491 -23.62 -29.15 25.00
N GLY A 492 -24.61 -28.60 24.28
CA GLY A 492 -25.87 -29.26 23.93
C GLY A 492 -26.98 -29.16 24.98
N ASN A 493 -26.84 -28.35 26.03
CA ASN A 493 -27.89 -28.08 27.02
C ASN A 493 -28.95 -27.10 26.47
N ASP A 494 -29.63 -27.51 25.40
CA ASP A 494 -30.93 -26.98 24.94
C ASP A 494 -30.96 -25.45 24.67
N CYS A 495 -29.82 -24.87 24.29
CA CYS A 495 -29.55 -23.41 24.22
C CYS A 495 -30.46 -22.58 23.28
N ALA A 496 -31.35 -23.24 22.54
CA ALA A 496 -32.35 -22.60 21.70
C ALA A 496 -33.69 -23.38 21.65
N SER A 497 -34.04 -24.16 22.68
CA SER A 497 -35.35 -24.85 22.76
C SER A 497 -36.54 -23.93 23.12
N GLY A 498 -36.36 -22.62 22.98
CA GLY A 498 -37.43 -21.67 22.70
C GLY A 498 -37.67 -20.57 23.74
N ALA A 499 -38.38 -19.52 23.30
CA ALA A 499 -39.02 -18.50 24.13
C ALA A 499 -38.15 -17.73 25.15
N GLY A 500 -36.83 -17.63 24.91
CA GLY A 500 -36.08 -16.50 25.44
C GLY A 500 -36.62 -15.18 24.87
N GLU A 501 -36.71 -14.14 25.70
CA GLU A 501 -36.79 -12.78 25.16
C GLU A 501 -35.43 -12.51 24.49
N GLY A 502 -35.45 -12.16 23.19
CA GLY A 502 -34.25 -12.06 22.36
C GLY A 502 -33.23 -11.06 22.92
N LEU A 503 -31.97 -11.23 22.53
CA LEU A 503 -30.92 -10.32 22.99
C LEU A 503 -31.21 -8.90 22.47
N GLY A 504 -30.82 -7.88 23.24
CA GLY A 504 -31.14 -6.48 22.95
C GLY A 504 -30.82 -6.12 21.49
N ALA A 505 -31.73 -5.40 20.83
CA ALA A 505 -31.67 -5.14 19.40
C ALA A 505 -30.32 -4.55 18.94
N LEU A 506 -29.95 -4.83 17.69
CA LEU A 506 -28.81 -4.16 17.06
C LEU A 506 -29.10 -2.65 16.94
N ASP A 507 -28.08 -1.83 17.13
CA ASP A 507 -28.14 -0.42 16.77
C ASP A 507 -28.23 -0.32 15.23
N ALA A 508 -29.02 0.65 14.74
CA ALA A 508 -29.29 0.76 13.31
C ALA A 508 -28.03 1.16 12.52
N ALA A 509 -27.41 0.19 11.86
CA ALA A 509 -26.35 0.43 10.89
C ALA A 509 -26.95 0.83 9.54
N THR A 510 -26.31 1.79 8.87
CA THR A 510 -26.55 2.09 7.45
C THR A 510 -25.31 1.74 6.65
N PRO A 511 -25.45 1.26 5.40
CA PRO A 511 -24.31 1.13 4.49
C PRO A 511 -23.57 2.46 4.34
N ALA A 512 -22.27 2.40 4.06
CA ALA A 512 -21.52 3.59 3.73
C ALA A 512 -21.97 4.12 2.35
N THR A 513 -22.59 5.31 2.31
CA THR A 513 -23.07 5.94 1.07
C THR A 513 -22.12 7.01 0.54
N GLY A 514 -21.46 7.77 1.43
CA GLY A 514 -20.53 8.84 1.06
C GLY A 514 -19.06 8.41 1.11
N GLY A 515 -18.43 8.29 -0.06
CA GLY A 515 -16.97 8.18 -0.19
C GLY A 515 -16.32 9.55 -0.45
N GLY A 516 -15.41 9.99 0.41
CA GLY A 516 -14.40 11.00 0.06
C GLY A 516 -14.82 12.48 -0.10
N ALA A 517 -15.99 12.92 0.35
CA ALA A 517 -16.36 14.35 0.38
C ALA A 517 -16.99 14.76 1.72
N ALA A 518 -16.58 15.91 2.28
CA ALA A 518 -17.06 16.42 3.55
C ALA A 518 -17.86 17.74 3.39
N ALA A 519 -19.10 17.73 3.90
CA ALA A 519 -19.98 18.89 4.09
C ALA A 519 -20.51 19.62 2.84
N GLY A 520 -21.43 18.97 2.12
CA GLY A 520 -22.48 19.61 1.31
C GLY A 520 -23.83 18.95 1.60
N ALA A 521 -24.93 19.71 1.69
CA ALA A 521 -26.23 19.19 2.09
C ALA A 521 -27.21 19.11 0.91
N GLY A 522 -27.38 17.91 0.34
CA GLY A 522 -28.40 17.59 -0.64
C GLY A 522 -28.71 16.10 -0.56
N ALA A 523 -30.00 15.74 -0.46
CA ALA A 523 -30.43 14.35 -0.52
C ALA A 523 -30.81 14.01 -1.96
N VAL A 524 -30.10 13.07 -2.57
CA VAL A 524 -30.40 12.49 -3.89
C VAL A 524 -30.59 10.99 -3.70
N ASP A 525 -31.56 10.42 -4.41
CA ASP A 525 -32.01 9.03 -4.29
C ASP A 525 -31.79 8.29 -5.62
N THR A 526 -30.78 7.42 -5.66
CA THR A 526 -30.50 6.49 -6.78
C THR A 526 -29.78 5.25 -6.25
N GLY A 527 -30.49 4.14 -6.09
CA GLY A 527 -29.91 2.89 -5.59
C GLY A 527 -29.63 1.83 -6.67
N SER A 528 -28.90 0.78 -6.28
CA SER A 528 -28.93 -0.53 -6.95
C SER A 528 -28.39 -0.62 -8.40
N GLY A 529 -27.25 -0.02 -8.68
CA GLY A 529 -26.24 -0.60 -9.60
C GLY A 529 -26.51 -0.59 -11.12
N ASN A 530 -27.61 -0.01 -11.58
CA ASN A 530 -27.84 0.28 -13.00
C ASN A 530 -27.65 1.79 -13.26
N PRO A 531 -26.85 2.22 -14.26
CA PRO A 531 -26.78 3.62 -14.66
C PRO A 531 -28.14 4.12 -15.17
N ASP A 532 -28.61 5.25 -14.66
CA ASP A 532 -29.74 5.97 -15.23
C ASP A 532 -29.33 6.60 -16.57
N LEU A 533 -30.17 6.40 -17.58
CA LEU A 533 -29.99 6.89 -18.95
C LEU A 533 -30.91 8.08 -19.27
N GLY A 534 -31.67 8.56 -18.28
CA GLY A 534 -32.63 9.66 -18.43
C GLY A 534 -33.95 9.27 -19.11
N VAL A 535 -34.25 7.96 -19.21
CA VAL A 535 -35.37 7.46 -20.03
C VAL A 535 -36.72 7.66 -19.35
N THR A 536 -37.19 8.89 -19.44
CA THR A 536 -38.47 9.36 -18.89
C THR A 536 -39.67 8.81 -19.66
N ALA A 537 -40.86 8.90 -19.04
CA ALA A 537 -42.14 8.60 -19.67
C ALA A 537 -42.99 9.88 -19.76
N PRO A 538 -43.82 10.07 -20.80
CA PRO A 538 -44.20 9.11 -21.83
C PRO A 538 -43.19 8.99 -22.99
N ARG A 539 -42.83 7.75 -23.36
CA ARG A 539 -41.80 7.39 -24.36
C ARG A 539 -42.17 7.69 -25.82
N VAL A 540 -43.35 8.27 -26.05
CA VAL A 540 -43.97 8.45 -27.36
C VAL A 540 -44.73 9.78 -27.42
N THR A 541 -44.40 10.61 -28.41
CA THR A 541 -45.15 11.83 -28.78
C THR A 541 -45.75 11.76 -30.20
N GLY A 542 -46.00 10.54 -30.70
CA GLY A 542 -46.68 10.25 -31.96
C GLY A 542 -47.87 9.31 -31.79
N VAL A 543 -48.94 9.48 -32.59
CA VAL A 543 -50.04 8.49 -32.66
C VAL A 543 -49.72 7.48 -33.74
N ALA A 544 -49.04 6.40 -33.36
CA ALA A 544 -48.74 5.27 -34.22
C ALA A 544 -50.02 4.77 -34.93
N ASN A 545 -50.12 5.05 -36.22
CA ASN A 545 -51.17 4.51 -37.06
C ASN A 545 -50.73 3.13 -37.55
N ASP A 546 -51.58 2.12 -37.30
CA ASP A 546 -51.35 0.77 -37.77
C ASP A 546 -51.30 0.71 -39.31
N SER A 547 -50.46 -0.17 -39.85
CA SER A 547 -50.16 -0.50 -41.25
C SER A 547 -49.14 0.36 -42.07
N GLU A 548 -48.19 -0.37 -42.68
CA GLU A 548 -47.24 -0.06 -43.78
C GLU A 548 -45.83 0.51 -43.43
N ASN A 549 -44.88 -0.42 -43.19
CA ASN A 549 -43.44 -0.24 -42.92
C ASN A 549 -42.65 0.63 -43.92
N SER A 550 -41.57 1.26 -43.44
CA SER A 550 -40.20 0.98 -43.93
C SER A 550 -39.06 1.44 -43.01
N CYS A 551 -38.92 0.85 -41.81
CA CYS A 551 -37.70 0.97 -40.96
C CYS A 551 -37.00 -0.38 -40.70
N GLU A 552 -37.46 -1.45 -41.34
CA GLU A 552 -36.78 -2.74 -41.38
C GLU A 552 -35.78 -2.76 -42.54
N ALA A 553 -34.53 -3.12 -42.25
CA ALA A 553 -33.50 -3.40 -43.23
C ALA A 553 -33.77 -4.73 -43.96
N SER A 554 -33.02 -4.99 -45.04
CA SER A 554 -33.25 -6.16 -45.93
C SER A 554 -32.93 -7.53 -45.30
N ASP A 555 -32.39 -7.54 -44.08
CA ASP A 555 -32.13 -8.72 -43.25
C ASP A 555 -33.22 -8.97 -42.19
N GLY A 556 -34.08 -7.98 -41.91
CA GLY A 556 -35.10 -8.02 -40.86
C GLY A 556 -34.71 -7.31 -39.56
N SER A 557 -33.54 -6.68 -39.48
CA SER A 557 -33.21 -5.77 -38.38
C SER A 557 -33.94 -4.42 -38.53
N THR A 558 -34.29 -3.78 -37.41
CA THR A 558 -34.90 -2.44 -37.37
C THR A 558 -33.79 -1.40 -37.16
N GLN A 559 -33.89 -0.25 -37.84
CA GLN A 559 -32.97 0.88 -37.61
C GLN A 559 -33.16 1.48 -36.20
N VAL A 560 -32.05 1.97 -35.63
CA VAL A 560 -32.03 2.74 -34.38
C VAL A 560 -31.95 4.23 -34.71
N ALA A 561 -32.85 5.03 -34.12
CA ALA A 561 -32.91 6.48 -34.33
C ALA A 561 -32.19 7.28 -33.22
N GLU A 562 -32.22 6.78 -32.00
CA GLU A 562 -31.51 7.32 -30.83
C GLU A 562 -31.03 6.15 -29.98
N ALA A 563 -29.82 6.20 -29.45
CA ALA A 563 -29.25 5.22 -28.53
C ALA A 563 -28.54 5.91 -27.37
N ARG A 564 -28.59 5.30 -26.18
CA ARG A 564 -27.78 5.68 -25.01
C ARG A 564 -27.10 4.46 -24.42
N MET A 565 -25.86 4.61 -24.00
CA MET A 565 -25.08 3.63 -23.25
C MET A 565 -24.56 4.30 -21.98
N GLY A 566 -24.88 3.74 -20.82
CA GLY A 566 -24.33 4.13 -19.53
C GLY A 566 -23.32 3.10 -19.08
N TRP A 567 -22.07 3.50 -18.86
CA TRP A 567 -21.04 2.62 -18.34
C TRP A 567 -20.05 3.38 -17.46
N GLY A 568 -19.75 2.85 -16.28
CA GLY A 568 -18.74 3.43 -15.41
C GLY A 568 -17.29 3.16 -15.85
N ILE A 569 -17.07 2.23 -16.79
CA ILE A 569 -15.79 1.51 -16.96
C ILE A 569 -15.51 0.63 -15.73
N LYS A 570 -15.00 1.20 -14.64
CA LYS A 570 -14.79 0.49 -13.38
C LYS A 570 -14.76 1.43 -12.18
N GLU A 571 -15.54 1.19 -11.13
CA GLU A 571 -15.59 2.05 -9.95
C GLU A 571 -14.23 2.17 -9.28
N SER A 572 -13.56 1.05 -8.99
CA SER A 572 -12.21 1.10 -8.41
C SER A 572 -11.13 1.68 -9.34
N PHE A 573 -11.44 1.94 -10.62
CA PHE A 573 -10.61 2.77 -11.51
C PHE A 573 -10.98 4.26 -11.39
N ARG A 574 -12.27 4.63 -11.43
CA ARG A 574 -12.74 6.01 -11.18
C ARG A 574 -12.26 6.54 -9.83
N SER A 575 -12.52 5.80 -8.76
CA SER A 575 -12.05 6.08 -7.40
C SER A 575 -10.52 6.11 -7.27
N TYR A 576 -9.77 5.47 -8.18
CA TYR A 576 -8.31 5.57 -8.23
C TYR A 576 -7.82 6.82 -8.98
N ILE A 577 -8.50 7.21 -10.08
CA ILE A 577 -8.18 8.41 -10.86
C ILE A 577 -8.47 9.69 -10.08
N ARG A 578 -9.70 9.87 -9.59
CA ARG A 578 -10.04 10.96 -8.64
C ARG A 578 -9.36 10.76 -7.28
N GLY A 579 -8.90 9.54 -7.00
CA GLY A 579 -8.10 9.21 -5.83
C GLY A 579 -6.72 9.88 -5.86
N SER A 580 -6.22 10.21 -4.68
CA SER A 580 -4.97 10.96 -4.47
C SER A 580 -3.68 10.19 -4.80
N ILE A 581 -3.81 8.98 -5.32
CA ILE A 581 -2.69 8.16 -5.78
C ILE A 581 -2.35 8.59 -7.20
N ALA A 582 -3.38 8.71 -8.06
CA ALA A 582 -3.24 9.31 -9.37
C ALA A 582 -3.25 10.85 -9.31
N ASN A 583 -4.00 11.46 -8.37
CA ASN A 583 -4.29 12.91 -8.37
C ASN A 583 -4.78 13.39 -9.73
N GLY A 584 -5.67 12.58 -10.31
CA GLY A 584 -6.13 12.71 -11.69
C GLY A 584 -7.54 13.23 -11.80
N GLY A 585 -8.03 13.21 -13.03
CA GLY A 585 -9.40 13.54 -13.38
C GLY A 585 -9.80 12.89 -14.69
N TRP A 586 -10.95 13.28 -15.20
CA TRP A 586 -11.35 12.94 -16.56
C TRP A 586 -12.00 14.13 -17.24
N ASP A 587 -11.62 14.36 -18.49
CA ASP A 587 -12.27 15.29 -19.39
C ASP A 587 -13.24 14.51 -20.29
N LEU A 588 -14.42 15.09 -20.54
CA LEU A 588 -15.45 14.50 -21.39
C LEU A 588 -15.46 15.17 -22.77
N GLY A 589 -15.83 14.42 -23.80
CA GLY A 589 -15.87 14.90 -25.18
C GLY A 589 -16.98 14.28 -26.00
N GLY A 590 -17.34 14.96 -27.10
CA GLY A 590 -18.30 14.48 -28.09
C GLY A 590 -19.73 14.26 -27.59
N GLY A 591 -20.15 14.94 -26.51
CA GLY A 591 -21.51 14.87 -25.97
C GLY A 591 -21.72 13.80 -24.89
N ALA A 592 -20.67 13.06 -24.49
CA ALA A 592 -20.73 12.21 -23.31
C ALA A 592 -20.82 13.06 -22.03
N VAL A 593 -21.65 12.64 -21.07
CA VAL A 593 -21.81 13.27 -19.73
C VAL A 593 -21.47 12.28 -18.62
N TYR A 594 -21.19 12.76 -17.40
CA TYR A 594 -21.08 11.90 -16.21
C TYR A 594 -22.31 12.09 -15.31
N SER A 595 -23.00 11.01 -14.96
CA SER A 595 -24.18 11.04 -14.11
C SER A 595 -24.34 9.72 -13.34
N GLY A 596 -24.69 9.78 -12.06
CA GLY A 596 -25.04 8.60 -11.25
C GLY A 596 -23.93 7.55 -11.18
N GLY A 597 -22.66 8.00 -11.21
CA GLY A 597 -21.48 7.13 -11.22
C GLY A 597 -21.00 6.66 -12.61
N ALA A 598 -21.75 6.91 -13.68
CA ALA A 598 -21.47 6.38 -15.02
C ALA A 598 -21.20 7.46 -16.08
N PHE A 599 -20.47 7.08 -17.13
CA PHE A 599 -20.36 7.86 -18.35
C PHE A 599 -21.51 7.48 -19.29
N VAL A 600 -22.31 8.46 -19.69
CA VAL A 600 -23.47 8.26 -20.58
C VAL A 600 -23.12 8.79 -21.97
N PHE A 601 -23.07 7.88 -22.94
CA PHE A 601 -22.75 8.15 -24.34
C PHE A 601 -24.02 8.10 -25.19
N THR A 602 -24.11 8.95 -26.21
CA THR A 602 -25.24 9.02 -27.15
C THR A 602 -24.88 8.49 -28.53
N GLY A 603 -25.84 7.88 -29.23
CA GLY A 603 -25.72 7.45 -30.62
C GLY A 603 -27.01 7.71 -31.40
N ASN A 604 -26.91 7.71 -32.73
CA ASN A 604 -28.05 7.87 -33.66
C ASN A 604 -27.92 6.99 -34.92
N ASP A 605 -27.08 5.95 -34.85
CA ASP A 605 -26.90 4.93 -35.89
C ASP A 605 -26.76 3.56 -35.21
N GLY A 606 -27.17 2.51 -35.93
CA GLY A 606 -27.23 1.14 -35.44
C GLY A 606 -28.43 0.36 -35.94
N THR A 607 -28.43 -0.94 -35.63
CA THR A 607 -29.50 -1.88 -35.97
C THR A 607 -29.86 -2.78 -34.80
N ALA A 608 -31.12 -3.21 -34.75
CA ALA A 608 -31.68 -4.04 -33.69
C ALA A 608 -32.54 -5.17 -34.27
N GLU A 609 -32.25 -6.42 -33.91
CA GLU A 609 -33.09 -7.57 -34.22
C GLU A 609 -34.03 -7.87 -33.04
N VAL A 610 -35.34 -7.88 -33.28
CA VAL A 610 -36.36 -8.07 -32.25
C VAL A 610 -37.23 -9.27 -32.55
N ALA A 611 -37.32 -10.22 -31.61
CA ALA A 611 -38.18 -11.39 -31.72
C ALA A 611 -39.05 -11.56 -30.46
N GLY A 612 -40.37 -11.63 -30.65
CA GLY A 612 -41.32 -11.91 -29.56
C GLY A 612 -41.42 -10.83 -28.47
N GLY A 613 -40.91 -9.62 -28.70
CA GLY A 613 -40.84 -8.53 -27.72
C GLY A 613 -39.52 -8.44 -26.95
N SER A 614 -38.54 -9.30 -27.28
CA SER A 614 -37.16 -9.22 -26.79
C SER A 614 -36.21 -8.84 -27.91
N LEU A 615 -35.17 -8.09 -27.57
CA LEU A 615 -34.02 -7.87 -28.44
C LEU A 615 -33.22 -9.19 -28.52
N THR A 616 -32.95 -9.69 -29.72
CA THR A 616 -32.18 -10.92 -29.96
C THR A 616 -30.83 -10.70 -30.62
N GLY A 617 -30.58 -9.49 -31.12
CA GLY A 617 -29.28 -9.07 -31.63
C GLY A 617 -29.26 -7.56 -31.83
N ALA A 618 -28.07 -6.94 -31.82
CA ALA A 618 -27.92 -5.52 -32.10
C ALA A 618 -26.50 -5.16 -32.53
N ASN A 619 -26.37 -4.06 -33.25
CA ASN A 619 -25.17 -3.24 -33.26
C ASN A 619 -25.55 -1.79 -32.94
N LEU A 620 -25.08 -1.26 -31.81
CA LEU A 620 -25.34 0.09 -31.35
C LEU A 620 -24.01 0.87 -31.32
N THR A 621 -23.91 1.93 -32.12
CA THR A 621 -22.73 2.81 -32.16
C THR A 621 -23.00 4.12 -31.43
N PHE A 622 -22.05 4.53 -30.59
CA PHE A 622 -22.15 5.73 -29.77
C PHE A 622 -20.97 6.67 -30.08
N ASP A 623 -21.26 7.96 -30.11
CA ASP A 623 -20.26 9.02 -30.14
C ASP A 623 -19.78 9.35 -28.72
N GLY A 624 -18.68 10.10 -28.64
CA GLY A 624 -18.15 10.64 -27.40
C GLY A 624 -16.89 9.96 -26.89
N SER A 625 -16.28 10.57 -25.86
CA SER A 625 -15.00 10.14 -25.31
C SER A 625 -14.86 10.51 -23.84
N VAL A 626 -14.14 9.66 -23.09
CA VAL A 626 -13.66 9.94 -21.74
C VAL A 626 -12.13 9.88 -21.75
N HIS A 627 -11.49 10.98 -21.37
CA HIS A 627 -10.03 11.11 -21.30
C HIS A 627 -9.58 11.16 -19.84
N PHE A 628 -9.04 10.05 -19.33
CA PHE A 628 -8.49 9.95 -17.98
C PHE A 628 -7.03 10.42 -17.96
N THR A 629 -6.70 11.24 -16.96
CA THR A 629 -5.32 11.66 -16.69
C THR A 629 -4.94 11.35 -15.24
N GLY A 630 -3.65 11.21 -14.96
CA GLY A 630 -3.14 10.98 -13.60
C GLY A 630 -1.60 10.86 -13.55
N HIS A 631 -1.04 10.79 -12.35
CA HIS A 631 0.41 10.70 -12.10
C HIS A 631 1.20 11.78 -12.85
N GLU A 632 0.76 13.04 -12.74
CA GLU A 632 1.32 14.21 -13.44
C GLU A 632 1.37 14.05 -14.99
N GLY A 633 0.49 13.23 -15.56
CA GLY A 633 0.41 12.93 -17.00
C GLY A 633 1.14 11.66 -17.43
N VAL A 634 1.71 10.88 -16.48
CA VAL A 634 2.22 9.54 -16.77
C VAL A 634 1.07 8.58 -17.09
N LEU A 635 -0.06 8.68 -16.38
CA LEU A 635 -1.32 8.06 -16.79
C LEU A 635 -2.04 9.04 -17.72
N ASP A 636 -2.27 8.59 -18.95
CA ASP A 636 -3.03 9.27 -19.99
C ASP A 636 -3.75 8.14 -20.75
N THR A 637 -5.08 8.09 -20.66
CA THR A 637 -5.90 7.02 -21.24
C THR A 637 -7.20 7.60 -21.80
N THR A 638 -7.40 7.52 -23.11
CA THR A 638 -8.68 7.91 -23.74
C THR A 638 -9.43 6.68 -24.22
N VAL A 639 -10.71 6.57 -23.83
CA VAL A 639 -11.69 5.62 -24.38
C VAL A 639 -12.72 6.43 -25.16
N ALA A 640 -12.89 6.12 -26.45
CA ALA A 640 -13.75 6.88 -27.36
C ALA A 640 -14.57 5.99 -28.29
N ASN A 641 -15.64 6.54 -28.83
CA ASN A 641 -16.53 5.96 -29.83
C ASN A 641 -16.97 4.51 -29.47
N PRO A 642 -17.73 4.28 -28.38
CA PRO A 642 -18.18 2.95 -28.00
C PRO A 642 -19.05 2.27 -29.06
N GLU A 643 -19.00 0.94 -29.14
CA GLU A 643 -19.85 0.13 -30.01
C GLU A 643 -20.25 -1.16 -29.28
N ILE A 644 -21.54 -1.36 -29.00
CA ILE A 644 -22.08 -2.59 -28.40
C ILE A 644 -22.59 -3.48 -29.52
N ARG A 645 -22.05 -4.71 -29.61
CA ARG A 645 -22.59 -5.78 -30.47
C ARG A 645 -23.20 -6.88 -29.60
N ILE A 646 -24.43 -7.30 -29.92
CA ILE A 646 -25.20 -8.31 -29.19
C ILE A 646 -25.61 -9.45 -30.13
N ASP A 647 -25.48 -10.69 -29.65
CA ASP A 647 -26.01 -11.93 -30.21
C ASP A 647 -26.66 -12.73 -29.06
N GLY A 648 -28.00 -12.76 -29.03
CA GLY A 648 -28.79 -13.35 -27.95
C GLY A 648 -28.51 -12.74 -26.58
N ASN A 649 -28.11 -13.58 -25.62
CA ASN A 649 -27.70 -13.18 -24.28
C ASN A 649 -26.20 -12.86 -24.15
N THR A 650 -25.47 -12.77 -25.26
CA THR A 650 -24.03 -12.47 -25.28
C THR A 650 -23.72 -11.25 -26.11
N GLY A 651 -22.58 -10.62 -25.88
CA GLY A 651 -22.12 -9.50 -26.69
C GLY A 651 -20.67 -9.14 -26.43
N THR A 652 -20.23 -8.06 -27.07
CA THR A 652 -18.90 -7.48 -26.87
C THR A 652 -18.99 -5.96 -27.00
N LEU A 653 -18.38 -5.26 -26.05
CA LEU A 653 -18.16 -3.82 -26.10
C LEU A 653 -16.83 -3.53 -26.81
N PHE A 654 -16.89 -2.76 -27.89
CA PHE A 654 -15.73 -2.21 -28.57
C PHE A 654 -15.57 -0.72 -28.28
N ALA A 655 -14.35 -0.21 -28.34
CA ALA A 655 -14.06 1.23 -28.31
C ALA A 655 -12.72 1.52 -28.99
N ASP A 656 -12.52 2.75 -29.46
CA ASP A 656 -11.20 3.26 -29.81
C ASP A 656 -10.43 3.59 -28.52
N VAL A 657 -9.25 3.00 -28.33
CA VAL A 657 -8.46 3.20 -27.10
C VAL A 657 -7.02 3.66 -27.38
N THR A 658 -6.62 4.71 -26.68
CA THR A 658 -5.23 5.16 -26.56
C THR A 658 -4.84 5.21 -25.09
N SER A 659 -3.62 4.79 -24.76
CA SER A 659 -3.18 4.66 -23.36
C SER A 659 -1.67 4.70 -23.22
N ASN A 660 -1.16 5.35 -22.18
CA ASN A 660 0.25 5.26 -21.78
C ASN A 660 0.57 3.92 -21.12
N ASP A 661 1.80 3.43 -21.31
CA ASP A 661 2.38 2.40 -20.43
C ASP A 661 2.85 3.01 -19.09
N THR A 662 3.25 2.16 -18.14
CA THR A 662 3.69 2.56 -16.80
C THR A 662 5.01 3.34 -16.76
N GLU A 663 5.66 3.55 -17.91
CA GLU A 663 6.82 4.44 -18.08
C GLU A 663 6.41 5.82 -18.65
N GLY A 664 5.10 6.07 -18.86
CA GLY A 664 4.56 7.32 -19.40
C GLY A 664 4.68 7.44 -20.92
N LYS A 665 4.82 6.32 -21.63
CA LYS A 665 4.97 6.30 -23.09
C LYS A 665 3.66 5.92 -23.77
N PRO A 666 3.18 6.70 -24.76
CA PRO A 666 1.88 6.48 -25.39
C PRO A 666 1.86 5.29 -26.35
N HIS A 667 0.77 4.53 -26.29
CA HIS A 667 0.39 3.51 -27.26
C HIS A 667 -1.01 3.80 -27.80
N ASN A 668 -1.24 3.40 -29.05
CA ASN A 668 -2.55 3.47 -29.69
C ASN A 668 -2.96 2.04 -30.06
N TYR A 669 -4.06 1.57 -29.46
CA TYR A 669 -4.59 0.22 -29.64
C TYR A 669 -5.60 0.17 -30.80
N GLY A 670 -6.13 1.33 -31.22
CA GLY A 670 -7.22 1.45 -32.19
C GLY A 670 -8.54 0.95 -31.61
N ARG A 671 -9.47 0.57 -32.49
CA ARG A 671 -10.72 -0.08 -32.08
C ARG A 671 -10.44 -1.52 -31.65
N ILE A 672 -10.51 -1.75 -30.33
CA ILE A 672 -10.36 -3.07 -29.70
C ILE A 672 -11.69 -3.55 -29.11
N ALA A 673 -11.81 -4.86 -28.88
CA ALA A 673 -12.80 -5.38 -27.95
C ALA A 673 -12.33 -5.07 -26.52
N VAL A 674 -13.06 -4.23 -25.78
CA VAL A 674 -12.68 -3.82 -24.41
C VAL A 674 -13.20 -4.84 -23.39
N ALA A 675 -14.46 -5.24 -23.51
CA ALA A 675 -15.10 -6.21 -22.62
C ALA A 675 -16.03 -7.16 -23.37
N ASP A 676 -16.04 -8.43 -22.96
CA ASP A 676 -17.10 -9.37 -23.30
C ASP A 676 -18.32 -9.12 -22.39
N LEU A 677 -19.53 -9.33 -22.92
CA LEU A 677 -20.78 -8.96 -22.27
C LEU A 677 -21.70 -10.18 -22.09
N SER A 678 -22.32 -10.30 -20.91
CA SER A 678 -23.46 -11.18 -20.67
C SER A 678 -24.70 -10.32 -20.46
N VAL A 679 -25.66 -10.40 -21.39
CA VAL A 679 -26.86 -9.55 -21.44
C VAL A 679 -27.98 -10.24 -20.66
N ASP A 680 -28.39 -9.66 -19.53
CA ASP A 680 -29.34 -10.23 -18.57
C ASP A 680 -30.81 -10.01 -18.98
N GLY A 681 -31.06 -10.17 -20.28
CA GLY A 681 -32.32 -9.86 -20.95
C GLY A 681 -32.38 -8.42 -21.45
N ALA A 682 -32.93 -8.26 -22.66
CA ALA A 682 -33.22 -6.95 -23.23
C ALA A 682 -34.65 -6.96 -23.80
N GLY A 683 -35.50 -6.06 -23.29
CA GLY A 683 -36.93 -6.00 -23.57
C GLY A 683 -37.29 -4.81 -24.45
N VAL A 684 -38.32 -4.96 -25.28
CA VAL A 684 -38.81 -3.88 -26.15
C VAL A 684 -40.18 -3.42 -25.69
N THR A 685 -40.29 -2.16 -25.26
CA THR A 685 -41.54 -1.53 -24.77
C THR A 685 -41.72 -0.17 -25.45
N ASP A 686 -42.90 0.08 -26.00
CA ASP A 686 -43.27 1.35 -26.65
C ASP A 686 -42.25 1.88 -27.68
N GLY A 687 -41.64 0.96 -28.45
CA GLY A 687 -40.64 1.28 -29.47
C GLY A 687 -39.21 1.46 -28.95
N VAL A 688 -38.98 1.38 -27.63
CA VAL A 688 -37.65 1.45 -27.03
C VAL A 688 -37.19 0.05 -26.61
N ALA A 689 -36.02 -0.36 -27.07
CA ALA A 689 -35.32 -1.55 -26.57
C ALA A 689 -34.40 -1.15 -25.40
N GLU A 690 -34.51 -1.81 -24.26
CA GLU A 690 -33.67 -1.57 -23.08
C GLU A 690 -33.04 -2.87 -22.61
N GLY A 691 -31.79 -2.81 -22.14
CA GLY A 691 -31.10 -3.95 -21.55
C GLY A 691 -29.93 -3.55 -20.67
N THR A 692 -29.48 -4.52 -19.88
CA THR A 692 -28.30 -4.41 -19.02
C THR A 692 -27.38 -5.59 -19.25
N ALA A 693 -26.07 -5.36 -19.15
CA ALA A 693 -25.08 -6.40 -19.30
C ALA A 693 -24.00 -6.32 -18.23
N THR A 694 -23.64 -7.47 -17.66
CA THR A 694 -22.38 -7.61 -16.91
C THR A 694 -21.22 -7.68 -17.91
N ALA A 695 -20.10 -7.06 -17.56
CA ALA A 695 -18.95 -6.89 -18.45
C ALA A 695 -17.67 -7.50 -17.87
N THR A 696 -16.92 -8.25 -18.67
CA THR A 696 -15.61 -8.85 -18.30
C THR A 696 -14.51 -8.42 -19.26
N LEU A 697 -13.40 -7.93 -18.72
CA LEU A 697 -12.31 -7.32 -19.48
C LEU A 697 -11.61 -8.33 -20.41
N THR A 698 -11.44 -8.00 -21.70
CA THR A 698 -10.73 -8.87 -22.65
C THR A 698 -9.21 -8.84 -22.42
N ALA A 699 -8.46 -9.64 -23.18
CA ALA A 699 -7.00 -9.56 -23.20
C ALA A 699 -6.48 -8.22 -23.79
N ASP A 700 -7.14 -7.69 -24.81
CA ASP A 700 -6.77 -6.40 -25.42
C ASP A 700 -7.13 -5.23 -24.49
N GLY A 701 -8.30 -5.29 -23.82
CA GLY A 701 -8.70 -4.34 -22.78
C GLY A 701 -7.76 -4.35 -21.58
N SER A 702 -7.37 -5.54 -21.11
CA SER A 702 -6.34 -5.72 -20.06
C SER A 702 -5.00 -5.09 -20.47
N SER A 703 -4.58 -5.28 -21.72
CA SER A 703 -3.37 -4.67 -22.27
C SER A 703 -3.46 -3.14 -22.36
N ALA A 704 -4.62 -2.59 -22.73
CA ALA A 704 -4.86 -1.14 -22.82
C ALA A 704 -4.97 -0.47 -21.44
N MET A 705 -5.46 -1.18 -20.42
CA MET A 705 -5.44 -0.74 -19.01
C MET A 705 -4.11 -1.07 -18.30
N GLY A 706 -3.00 -1.10 -19.04
CA GLY A 706 -1.64 -1.24 -18.50
C GLY A 706 -1.36 -2.56 -17.77
N THR A 707 -2.16 -3.60 -18.02
CA THR A 707 -2.11 -4.90 -17.31
C THR A 707 -2.33 -4.84 -15.79
N PHE A 708 -2.92 -3.76 -15.27
CA PHE A 708 -3.31 -3.65 -13.85
C PHE A 708 -4.52 -4.53 -13.49
N TYR A 709 -5.32 -4.89 -14.48
CA TYR A 709 -6.45 -5.82 -14.35
C TYR A 709 -6.23 -7.01 -15.30
N GLU A 710 -6.38 -8.22 -14.78
CA GLU A 710 -6.21 -9.47 -15.54
C GLU A 710 -7.32 -9.67 -16.59
N THR A 711 -7.04 -10.50 -17.59
CA THR A 711 -8.07 -10.95 -18.55
C THR A 711 -9.19 -11.70 -17.82
N GLY A 712 -10.44 -11.34 -18.11
CA GLY A 712 -11.63 -11.87 -17.42
C GLY A 712 -11.96 -11.15 -16.11
N ALA A 713 -11.24 -10.08 -15.74
CA ALA A 713 -11.62 -9.25 -14.60
C ALA A 713 -13.01 -8.62 -14.81
N ALA A 714 -13.87 -8.70 -13.79
CA ALA A 714 -15.18 -8.05 -13.81
C ALA A 714 -15.01 -6.52 -13.87
N MET A 715 -15.65 -5.89 -14.84
CA MET A 715 -15.79 -4.45 -14.99
C MET A 715 -17.12 -4.00 -14.36
N ASP A 716 -17.42 -2.70 -14.37
CA ASP A 716 -18.77 -2.26 -14.00
C ASP A 716 -19.79 -2.78 -15.05
N PRO A 717 -21.03 -3.10 -14.65
CA PRO A 717 -22.09 -3.39 -15.60
C PRO A 717 -22.40 -2.15 -16.46
N LEU A 718 -22.95 -2.38 -17.65
CA LEU A 718 -23.47 -1.32 -18.52
C LEU A 718 -24.99 -1.44 -18.66
N SER A 719 -25.66 -0.31 -18.83
CA SER A 719 -27.04 -0.22 -19.30
C SER A 719 -27.05 0.36 -20.71
N PHE A 720 -28.01 -0.04 -21.53
CA PHE A 720 -28.26 0.56 -22.84
C PHE A 720 -29.75 0.70 -23.12
N ALA A 721 -30.10 1.76 -23.85
CA ALA A 721 -31.43 2.00 -24.40
C ALA A 721 -31.32 2.40 -25.87
N ALA A 722 -32.23 1.93 -26.72
CA ALA A 722 -32.26 2.22 -28.14
C ALA A 722 -33.71 2.45 -28.61
N ALA A 723 -33.99 3.65 -29.08
CA ALA A 723 -35.24 4.00 -29.76
C ALA A 723 -35.24 3.42 -31.17
N LEU A 724 -36.16 2.50 -31.44
CA LEU A 724 -36.28 1.81 -32.72
C LEU A 724 -37.20 2.59 -33.66
N GLY A 725 -36.84 2.67 -34.94
CA GLY A 725 -37.60 3.37 -35.97
C GLY A 725 -36.74 4.34 -36.78
N CYS A 726 -37.40 5.32 -37.40
CA CYS A 726 -36.78 6.37 -38.22
C CYS A 726 -37.50 7.71 -37.99
N ASP A 727 -36.84 8.82 -38.37
CA ASP A 727 -37.32 10.21 -38.44
C ASP A 727 -38.85 10.41 -38.26
N GLY A 728 -39.27 10.72 -37.03
CA GLY A 728 -40.62 11.21 -36.70
C GLY A 728 -41.63 10.18 -36.19
N GLU A 729 -41.39 8.87 -36.35
CA GLU A 729 -42.26 7.80 -35.82
C GLU A 729 -41.50 6.82 -34.90
N ALA A 730 -40.26 7.14 -34.52
CA ALA A 730 -39.48 6.41 -33.53
C ALA A 730 -39.95 6.71 -32.09
N GLY A 731 -39.59 5.83 -31.15
CA GLY A 731 -39.63 6.17 -29.72
C GLY A 731 -38.66 7.31 -29.39
N SER A 732 -38.74 7.86 -28.17
CA SER A 732 -37.77 8.83 -27.66
C SER A 732 -37.21 8.38 -26.32
N LEU A 733 -35.92 8.64 -26.09
CA LEU A 733 -35.28 8.37 -24.80
C LEU A 733 -35.43 9.55 -23.80
N GLY A 734 -36.21 10.59 -24.13
CA GLY A 734 -36.42 11.76 -23.27
C GLY A 734 -35.25 12.74 -23.28
N ASP A 735 -35.10 13.56 -22.25
CA ASP A 735 -33.92 14.42 -22.07
C ASP A 735 -32.71 13.59 -21.56
N MET A 736 -31.49 14.08 -21.80
CA MET A 736 -30.26 13.47 -21.25
C MET A 736 -30.14 13.71 -19.73
N PRO A 737 -29.46 12.82 -18.98
CA PRO A 737 -29.04 13.11 -17.61
C PRO A 737 -28.21 14.40 -17.53
N VAL A 738 -28.28 15.08 -16.38
CA VAL A 738 -27.44 16.25 -16.08
C VAL A 738 -25.98 15.84 -15.88
N ASP A 739 -25.04 16.70 -16.26
CA ASP A 739 -23.61 16.42 -16.09
C ASP A 739 -23.12 16.81 -14.69
N GLU A 740 -22.69 15.82 -13.91
CA GLU A 740 -22.16 15.96 -12.56
C GLU A 740 -20.65 16.31 -12.54
N THR A 741 -20.04 16.66 -13.68
CA THR A 741 -18.67 17.20 -13.71
C THR A 741 -18.58 18.71 -13.48
N GLU A 742 -19.67 19.47 -13.63
CA GLU A 742 -19.66 20.93 -13.44
C GLU A 742 -19.94 21.33 -11.98
N ASP A 743 -18.88 21.44 -11.18
CA ASP A 743 -18.92 21.91 -9.79
C ASP A 743 -19.49 23.35 -9.66
N GLY A 744 -20.80 23.45 -9.43
CA GLY A 744 -21.41 24.44 -8.53
C GLY A 744 -21.19 25.92 -8.86
N ARG A 745 -21.27 26.33 -10.13
CA ARG A 745 -21.45 27.75 -10.48
C ARG A 745 -22.93 28.12 -10.58
N GLU A 746 -23.49 28.55 -9.47
CA GLU A 746 -24.77 29.27 -9.43
C GLU A 746 -24.62 30.65 -10.09
N ASP A 747 -24.79 30.73 -11.42
CA ASP A 747 -25.10 31.99 -12.09
C ASP A 747 -26.57 32.35 -11.76
N ASP A 748 -26.76 33.14 -10.69
CA ASP A 748 -28.06 33.64 -10.21
C ASP A 748 -28.65 34.72 -11.13
N ASP A 749 -29.06 34.32 -12.34
CA ASP A 749 -30.01 35.05 -13.19
C ASP A 749 -31.43 34.50 -12.94
N SER A 750 -31.94 34.77 -11.73
CA SER A 750 -33.27 34.33 -11.30
C SER A 750 -34.40 35.23 -11.85
N ASP A 751 -34.92 34.88 -13.04
CA ASP A 751 -36.18 35.44 -13.55
C ASP A 751 -37.14 34.32 -14.02
N ALA A 752 -38.26 34.16 -13.30
CA ALA A 752 -39.18 33.04 -13.47
C ALA A 752 -40.43 33.43 -14.28
N ASP A 753 -40.75 32.58 -15.27
CA ASP A 753 -41.89 32.59 -16.21
C ASP A 753 -43.13 33.46 -15.89
N ALA A 754 -43.59 34.17 -16.91
CA ALA A 754 -44.91 34.82 -16.97
C ALA A 754 -45.51 34.76 -18.39
N ALA A 755 -46.29 33.72 -18.67
CA ALA A 755 -46.88 33.45 -19.98
C ALA A 755 -48.04 34.40 -20.40
N ASP A 756 -48.27 34.43 -21.73
CA ASP A 756 -49.41 34.97 -22.50
C ASP A 756 -49.80 36.47 -22.36
N GLY A 757 -49.68 37.20 -23.48
CA GLY A 757 -50.12 38.60 -23.59
C GLY A 757 -49.98 39.23 -24.98
N GLU A 758 -50.77 38.81 -25.97
CA GLU A 758 -50.81 39.45 -27.29
C GLU A 758 -51.28 40.92 -27.21
N VAL A 759 -50.51 41.86 -27.79
CA VAL A 759 -50.98 42.89 -28.76
C VAL A 759 -49.84 43.81 -29.23
N THR A 760 -49.89 44.21 -30.50
CA THR A 760 -48.91 45.08 -31.18
C THR A 760 -49.00 46.56 -30.75
N ILE A 761 -47.93 47.35 -30.99
CA ILE A 761 -47.96 48.58 -31.83
C ILE A 761 -46.55 49.17 -32.08
N ARG A 762 -46.13 49.11 -33.37
CA ARG A 762 -45.29 50.02 -34.19
C ARG A 762 -44.39 51.10 -33.54
N GLY A 763 -43.10 51.09 -33.92
CA GLY A 763 -42.26 52.29 -34.11
C GLY A 763 -40.77 51.92 -34.32
N ASN A 764 -40.20 51.99 -35.53
CA ASN A 764 -39.49 53.14 -36.13
C ASN A 764 -38.17 53.51 -35.41
N ASP A 765 -36.98 53.57 -36.01
CA ASP A 765 -36.38 53.11 -37.29
C ASP A 765 -34.83 53.19 -37.13
N ASP A 766 -34.06 52.59 -38.06
CA ASP A 766 -32.61 52.85 -38.31
C ASP A 766 -31.56 52.50 -37.21
N ALA A 767 -30.26 52.26 -37.49
CA ALA A 767 -29.58 51.71 -38.67
C ALA A 767 -28.10 51.34 -38.35
N ASP A 768 -27.54 50.47 -39.19
CA ASP A 768 -26.11 50.29 -39.57
C ASP A 768 -25.00 49.95 -38.54
N SER A 769 -24.44 48.75 -38.76
CA SER A 769 -23.01 48.41 -38.94
C SER A 769 -21.91 49.39 -38.48
N ALA A 770 -20.90 48.86 -37.76
CA ALA A 770 -19.59 48.49 -38.34
C ALA A 770 -18.51 48.22 -37.25
N ALA A 771 -17.49 47.43 -37.59
CA ALA A 771 -16.29 47.24 -36.76
C ALA A 771 -15.08 47.99 -37.33
N SER A 772 -14.23 48.59 -36.47
CA SER A 772 -12.78 48.73 -36.70
C SER A 772 -12.01 49.24 -35.48
N ASP A 773 -11.08 48.40 -35.01
CA ASP A 773 -9.63 48.67 -34.81
C ASP A 773 -9.09 49.86 -33.96
N SER A 774 -7.95 49.55 -33.32
CA SER A 774 -6.80 50.41 -32.97
C SER A 774 -6.71 51.21 -31.63
N SER A 775 -5.68 50.81 -30.87
CA SER A 775 -4.66 51.62 -30.15
C SER A 775 -4.94 52.34 -28.81
N ASP A 776 -4.15 51.92 -27.81
CA ASP A 776 -3.28 52.67 -26.88
C ASP A 776 -3.88 53.70 -25.88
N GLY A 777 -3.44 53.62 -24.61
CA GLY A 777 -3.81 54.54 -23.53
C GLY A 777 -3.22 54.19 -22.15
N ASP A 778 -1.94 54.54 -21.94
CA ASP A 778 -1.13 54.20 -20.77
C ASP A 778 -1.68 54.64 -19.38
N ASP A 779 -1.83 53.66 -18.49
CA ASP A 779 -1.23 53.54 -17.14
C ASP A 779 -1.53 54.50 -15.95
N GLU A 780 -1.28 53.92 -14.75
CA GLU A 780 -0.90 54.52 -13.45
C GLU A 780 -1.91 55.01 -12.36
N SER A 781 -1.48 54.68 -11.12
CA SER A 781 -1.66 55.36 -9.83
C SER A 781 -3.00 55.32 -9.06
N ALA A 782 -3.01 54.49 -8.01
CA ALA A 782 -3.89 54.62 -6.84
C ALA A 782 -3.09 54.60 -5.52
N LEU A 783 -3.03 55.73 -4.79
CA LEU A 783 -2.38 55.84 -3.47
C LEU A 783 -3.21 56.60 -2.43
N MET A 784 -3.82 55.83 -1.52
CA MET A 784 -3.96 56.07 -0.07
C MET A 784 -4.30 57.47 0.49
N SER A 785 -5.49 57.56 1.12
CA SER A 785 -5.65 58.12 2.48
C SER A 785 -6.89 57.49 3.16
N PHE A 786 -6.85 56.74 4.28
CA PHE A 786 -6.37 56.97 5.67
C PHE A 786 -7.36 57.69 6.62
N ILE A 787 -7.27 57.34 7.93
CA ILE A 787 -7.98 57.88 9.14
C ILE A 787 -9.38 57.25 9.39
N THR A 788 -9.72 56.61 10.53
CA THR A 788 -8.98 56.32 11.80
C THR A 788 -9.46 55.05 12.55
N THR A 789 -8.60 54.58 13.47
CA THR A 789 -8.69 53.45 14.45
C THR A 789 -9.50 53.79 15.74
N PRO A 790 -9.69 52.90 16.78
CA PRO A 790 -8.93 51.68 17.13
C PRO A 790 -9.69 50.43 17.68
N ALA A 791 -8.88 49.43 18.04
CA ALA A 791 -9.15 48.13 18.71
C ALA A 791 -9.66 46.98 17.79
N SER A 792 -9.11 45.77 17.84
CA SER A 792 -7.96 45.21 18.59
C SER A 792 -6.92 44.60 17.63
N ALA A 793 -5.63 44.53 18.03
CA ALA A 793 -4.56 44.13 17.12
C ALA A 793 -3.38 43.42 17.82
N ILE A 794 -3.02 42.23 17.33
CA ILE A 794 -1.64 41.84 16.96
C ILE A 794 -1.72 40.87 15.76
N PRO A 795 -1.60 41.33 14.50
CA PRO A 795 -1.41 40.47 13.33
C PRO A 795 0.08 40.25 13.02
N SER A 796 0.38 39.17 12.31
CA SER A 796 1.74 38.78 11.87
C SER A 796 2.39 39.82 10.95
N ALA A 797 3.69 40.09 11.14
CA ALA A 797 4.48 40.96 10.27
C ALA A 797 5.75 40.23 9.79
N ILE A 798 5.74 39.75 8.54
CA ILE A 798 6.92 39.20 7.87
C ILE A 798 7.74 40.38 7.31
N ALA A 799 8.81 40.79 8.00
CA ALA A 799 9.85 41.67 7.44
C ALA A 799 11.12 41.81 8.32
N LEU A 800 12.06 40.85 8.27
CA LEU A 800 13.48 41.17 8.51
C LEU A 800 14.46 40.13 7.91
N ILE A 801 14.86 40.34 6.66
CA ILE A 801 15.98 39.65 5.99
C ILE A 801 16.87 40.72 5.31
N ALA A 802 18.17 40.42 5.16
CA ALA A 802 19.24 41.29 4.65
C ALA A 802 19.65 42.46 5.57
N VAL A 803 20.91 42.95 5.56
CA VAL A 803 22.16 42.61 4.82
C VAL A 803 23.30 42.46 5.85
N ILE A 804 24.54 41.99 5.60
CA ILE A 804 25.47 41.99 4.44
C ILE A 804 26.15 40.59 4.44
N VAL A 805 26.41 39.86 3.33
CA VAL A 805 27.33 40.12 2.21
C VAL A 805 26.76 39.61 0.88
N ALA A 806 27.01 40.34 -0.21
CA ALA A 806 26.57 40.01 -1.56
C ALA A 806 27.75 39.70 -2.50
N GLY A 807 27.48 38.99 -3.60
CA GLY A 807 28.21 39.17 -4.86
C GLY A 807 28.59 37.89 -5.62
N TRP A 808 27.74 37.44 -6.54
CA TRP A 808 27.94 37.68 -7.99
C TRP A 808 26.86 37.01 -8.85
N LEU A 809 26.02 37.81 -9.50
CA LEU A 809 25.61 37.57 -10.88
C LEU A 809 25.26 38.91 -11.55
N GLY A 810 25.72 39.13 -12.77
CA GLY A 810 25.48 40.39 -13.46
C GLY A 810 26.12 40.45 -14.84
N LEU A 811 25.27 40.66 -15.85
CA LEU A 811 25.58 40.71 -17.29
C LEU A 811 25.99 39.33 -17.89
N ARG A 812 25.60 39.00 -19.12
CA ARG A 812 25.11 39.86 -20.21
C ARG A 812 24.24 39.09 -21.22
N LEU A 813 23.14 39.70 -21.68
CA LEU A 813 22.49 39.33 -22.94
C LEU A 813 21.87 40.55 -23.65
N ARG A 814 21.80 40.46 -24.99
CA ARG A 814 21.18 41.37 -25.99
C ARG A 814 21.98 42.60 -26.45
N GLY A 815 21.69 42.99 -27.71
CA GLY A 815 22.43 43.91 -28.58
C GLY A 815 23.53 43.19 -29.39
N THR A 816 23.52 43.15 -30.74
CA THR A 816 22.64 43.76 -31.75
C THR A 816 22.60 42.93 -33.04
N ARG A 817 21.49 42.96 -33.80
CA ARG A 817 21.43 42.58 -35.23
C ARG A 817 21.50 43.84 -36.10
N GLN A 818 22.39 43.92 -37.09
CA GLN A 818 22.07 44.44 -38.43
C GLN A 818 23.17 44.20 -39.48
N SER A 819 22.74 43.67 -40.64
CA SER A 819 23.21 43.88 -42.04
C SER A 819 24.70 44.17 -42.38
N GLY A 820 25.21 43.45 -43.39
CA GLY A 820 25.76 44.14 -44.58
C GLY A 820 26.97 43.57 -45.33
N LEU A 821 26.70 42.74 -46.35
CA LEU A 821 27.47 42.54 -47.61
C LEU A 821 28.93 41.99 -47.58
N ASP A 822 29.29 41.44 -48.75
CA ASP A 822 30.58 40.87 -49.24
C ASP A 822 31.29 39.79 -48.42
#